data_AF-A0A2V9WPS7-F1
#
_entry.id   AF-A0A2V9WPS7-F1
#
_cell.length_a   1.000
_cell.length_b   1.000
_cell.length_c   1.000
_cell.angle_alpha   90.00
_cell.angle_beta   90.00
_cell.angle_gamma   90.00
#
_symmetry.space_group_name_H-M   'P 1'
#
loop_
_entity.id
_entity.type
_entity.pdbx_description
1 polymer ?
#
loop_
_entity_poly.entity_id
_entity_poly.type
_entity_poly.pdbx_seq_one_letter_code
_entity_poly.pdbx_strand_id
1 'polypeptide(L)'
;MTWTQITGHGLPTGDWGRSGVAVAPGNHGQRVYLILEAKEKDGGLYRSDDTGATWKKATEDRRIQGYWYMSEIFADPKNPDVVYVPSQNLYRSTNGGHTFTAIKGAPGGDDYHTVWIDPTNSQRIMLGVDQGATISLNGGESWSTWYNQPTGQFYRLATDHRFPYWVYGPQQDSGTAGIASRGNNGQITERDWLPVGPGESGYTIPDPLDADVIYNAGPGGSVVRLSKITGQVRDISPAPVSFGSKYRFNWTIPLVFSPQDPHLLYLGTQFLLKTTDAGTSWQGVSPDLTRTRAAEKDSKQVLGTVLTIAPSEIKEGLIWVGTDDGNVQLTKDGGATWQNVTPTGVSEWSTVSIIESSHFDPGTAYAAVNRNSLDDLHPHIFRTGDFGKTWQETVNGIRDDDFVRVVREDPARQGLMYAGTERGVYVSFDGGDHWQSLRLNMPVVAIHDLAIEQDDLVAATYGRSFWILDDVTPLRQADARIASSGAHLFRPRTAVRVRRDENQDTPLPPEVPAGKNPPDGAILNYVLPANTAGDIQLEIYDADEKLVRSFSSVPGPKEPEETPFVAEYWIGHPQALSKAAGMHRFVWNLRDPDPRAIHAQSPYNYPIAAIVGSTPLPPQGPLVLPGKYEVRLKAGGQVFRQPLEVKMDPRVEAARNELQSSLELQLKISSLLEKNFVGYQQTKVLRGRLTELMKRPEEDPIAVAAGALDAKIAALEGEATPILETPKTSSLMVVNDTLTALMALVDGADSAPSEESFAAYRRICKGSNEALAAWQELESKDAAALN
;
A
#
# COMPACT_ATOMS: atom_id res chain seq x y z
N MET A 1 -8.10 -45.16 16.35
CA MET A 1 -7.71 -44.57 17.64
C MET A 1 -8.97 -44.22 18.39
N THR A 2 -9.03 -44.52 19.69
CA THR A 2 -10.12 -44.11 20.59
C THR A 2 -9.52 -43.18 21.64
N TRP A 3 -10.15 -42.03 21.87
CA TRP A 3 -9.74 -41.09 22.90
C TRP A 3 -10.55 -41.34 24.17
N THR A 4 -9.88 -41.29 25.32
CA THR A 4 -10.51 -41.35 26.64
C THR A 4 -10.23 -40.05 27.36
N GLN A 5 -11.26 -39.42 27.92
CA GLN A 5 -11.10 -38.22 28.72
C GLN A 5 -10.29 -38.54 29.99
N ILE A 6 -9.24 -37.76 30.25
CA ILE A 6 -8.46 -37.85 31.49
C ILE A 6 -9.11 -36.91 32.51
N THR A 7 -9.58 -37.45 33.64
CA THR A 7 -10.09 -36.67 34.77
C THR A 7 -9.53 -37.21 36.08
N GLY A 8 -9.40 -36.36 37.11
CA GLY A 8 -8.81 -36.75 38.39
C GLY A 8 -7.29 -36.89 38.37
N HIS A 9 -6.73 -37.79 39.19
CA HIS A 9 -5.29 -38.08 39.26
C HIS A 9 -4.37 -36.85 39.46
N GLY A 10 -4.87 -35.84 40.17
CA GLY A 10 -4.15 -34.59 40.47
C GLY A 10 -4.50 -33.40 39.56
N LEU A 11 -5.32 -33.61 38.53
CA LEU A 11 -5.91 -32.54 37.71
C LEU A 11 -7.17 -31.95 38.37
N PRO A 12 -7.51 -30.68 38.07
CA PRO A 12 -8.67 -30.02 38.64
C PRO A 12 -9.99 -30.61 38.13
N THR A 13 -11.00 -30.61 39.01
CA THR A 13 -12.35 -31.10 38.71
C THR A 13 -13.19 -30.03 38.02
N GLY A 14 -14.16 -30.45 37.19
CA GLY A 14 -15.09 -29.55 36.51
C GLY A 14 -14.68 -29.22 35.07
N ASP A 15 -15.29 -28.19 34.50
CA ASP A 15 -15.03 -27.78 33.13
C ASP A 15 -13.71 -27.00 33.03
N TRP A 16 -12.92 -27.34 32.02
CA TRP A 16 -11.71 -26.61 31.66
C TRP A 16 -12.01 -25.66 30.49
N GLY A 17 -11.33 -24.52 30.48
CA GLY A 17 -11.28 -23.62 29.32
C GLY A 17 -10.25 -24.11 28.30
N ARG A 18 -9.59 -23.18 27.59
CA ARG A 18 -8.55 -23.55 26.61
C ARG A 18 -7.36 -24.19 27.34
N SER A 19 -6.83 -25.28 26.80
CA SER A 19 -5.70 -26.03 27.36
C SER A 19 -4.62 -26.31 26.31
N GLY A 20 -3.36 -26.27 26.73
CA GLY A 20 -2.20 -26.59 25.92
C GLY A 20 -1.43 -27.78 26.49
N VAL A 21 -0.93 -28.66 25.62
CA VAL A 21 -0.20 -29.88 26.00
C VAL A 21 1.16 -29.92 25.32
N ALA A 22 2.21 -30.24 26.08
CA ALA A 22 3.54 -30.50 25.53
C ALA A 22 4.07 -31.85 26.01
N VAL A 23 4.46 -32.70 25.07
CA VAL A 23 5.17 -33.96 25.36
C VAL A 23 6.66 -33.69 25.19
N ALA A 24 7.45 -33.93 26.23
CA ALA A 24 8.89 -33.70 26.19
C ALA A 24 9.59 -34.87 25.46
N PRO A 25 10.21 -34.65 24.29
CA PRO A 25 10.81 -35.75 23.52
C PRO A 25 12.11 -36.28 24.14
N GLY A 26 12.85 -35.44 24.87
CA GLY A 26 14.14 -35.78 25.48
C GLY A 26 14.12 -36.90 26.52
N ASN A 27 12.94 -37.38 26.94
CA ASN A 27 12.78 -38.56 27.79
C ASN A 27 11.84 -39.62 27.21
N HIS A 28 11.83 -39.77 25.88
CA HIS A 28 10.95 -40.71 25.16
C HIS A 28 9.44 -40.45 25.41
N GLY A 29 9.07 -39.19 25.69
CA GLY A 29 7.68 -38.79 25.90
C GLY A 29 7.10 -39.20 27.26
N GLN A 30 7.93 -39.65 28.21
CA GLN A 30 7.48 -39.96 29.56
C GLN A 30 6.97 -38.73 30.30
N ARG A 31 7.55 -37.56 30.02
CA ARG A 31 7.12 -36.31 30.64
C ARG A 31 6.14 -35.57 29.75
N VAL A 32 5.03 -35.18 30.36
CA VAL A 32 3.98 -34.40 29.72
C VAL A 32 3.68 -33.19 30.59
N TYR A 33 3.52 -32.05 29.95
CA TYR A 33 3.05 -30.82 30.56
C TYR A 33 1.67 -30.47 30.04
N LEU A 34 0.82 -29.94 30.91
CA LEU A 34 -0.53 -29.49 30.60
C LEU A 34 -0.72 -28.12 31.25
N ILE A 35 -0.92 -27.08 30.44
CA ILE A 35 -1.39 -25.78 30.92
C ILE A 35 -2.88 -25.69 30.64
N LEU A 36 -3.67 -25.30 31.63
CA LEU A 36 -5.13 -25.26 31.48
C LEU A 36 -5.76 -24.10 32.24
N GLU A 37 -6.84 -23.58 31.67
CA GLU A 37 -7.78 -22.70 32.34
C GLU A 37 -8.82 -23.55 33.08
N ALA A 38 -9.12 -23.23 34.33
CA ALA A 38 -10.15 -23.88 35.13
C ALA A 38 -10.82 -22.85 36.04
N LYS A 39 -12.00 -23.17 36.56
CA LYS A 39 -12.72 -22.32 37.52
C LYS A 39 -11.86 -22.08 38.78
N GLU A 40 -12.00 -20.89 39.37
CA GLU A 40 -11.28 -20.46 40.57
C GLU A 40 -9.74 -20.43 40.40
N LYS A 41 -8.97 -20.82 41.43
CA LYS A 41 -7.49 -20.74 41.44
C LYS A 41 -6.80 -22.04 41.02
N ASP A 42 -7.57 -22.99 40.51
CA ASP A 42 -7.12 -24.35 40.22
C ASP A 42 -6.58 -24.49 38.79
N GLY A 43 -6.68 -23.45 37.96
CA GLY A 43 -5.96 -23.37 36.70
C GLY A 43 -4.44 -23.26 36.89
N GLY A 44 -3.67 -23.50 35.83
CA GLY A 44 -2.21 -23.41 35.88
C GLY A 44 -1.50 -24.48 35.08
N LEU A 45 -0.21 -24.61 35.35
CA LEU A 45 0.66 -25.62 34.75
C LEU A 45 0.74 -26.88 35.60
N TYR A 46 0.48 -28.02 34.98
CA TYR A 46 0.59 -29.36 35.53
C TYR A 46 1.66 -30.16 34.79
N ARG A 47 2.31 -31.07 35.50
CA ARG A 47 3.31 -32.00 34.99
C ARG A 47 2.96 -33.43 35.36
N SER A 48 3.17 -34.33 34.42
CA SER A 48 3.23 -35.78 34.60
C SER A 48 4.62 -36.28 34.22
N ASP A 49 5.14 -37.23 35.00
CA ASP A 49 6.41 -37.93 34.75
C ASP A 49 6.17 -39.41 34.36
N ASP A 50 4.90 -39.81 34.15
CA ASP A 50 4.44 -41.17 33.91
C ASP A 50 3.45 -41.26 32.74
N THR A 51 3.74 -40.55 31.64
CA THR A 51 2.95 -40.56 30.39
C THR A 51 1.50 -40.08 30.53
N GLY A 52 1.21 -39.27 31.55
CA GLY A 52 -0.10 -38.67 31.80
C GLY A 52 -1.00 -39.47 32.76
N ALA A 53 -0.46 -40.50 33.42
CA ALA A 53 -1.21 -41.33 34.37
C ALA A 53 -1.46 -40.62 35.71
N THR A 54 -0.48 -39.85 36.20
CA THR A 54 -0.63 -38.98 37.38
C THR A 54 -0.07 -37.59 37.12
N TRP A 55 -0.71 -36.58 37.72
CA TRP A 55 -0.42 -35.17 37.50
C TRP A 55 -0.14 -34.46 38.82
N LYS A 56 0.75 -33.47 38.76
CA LYS A 56 1.03 -32.55 39.87
C LYS A 56 1.08 -31.13 39.32
N LYS A 57 0.55 -30.18 40.07
CA LYS A 57 0.72 -28.76 39.75
C LYS A 57 2.21 -28.43 39.85
N ALA A 58 2.78 -27.92 38.76
CA ALA A 58 4.22 -27.74 38.61
C ALA A 58 4.73 -26.48 39.34
N THR A 59 3.90 -25.44 39.39
CA THR A 59 4.22 -24.15 40.00
C THR A 59 2.96 -23.42 40.50
N GLU A 60 3.14 -22.52 41.47
CA GLU A 60 2.13 -21.56 41.95
C GLU A 60 2.37 -20.14 41.40
N ASP A 61 3.28 -20.00 40.44
CA ASP A 61 3.56 -18.74 39.77
C ASP A 61 2.30 -18.25 39.03
N ARG A 62 1.73 -17.14 39.51
CA ARG A 62 0.49 -16.57 38.97
C ARG A 62 0.62 -16.06 37.53
N ARG A 63 1.84 -15.93 37.02
CA ARG A 63 2.12 -15.59 35.61
C ARG A 63 1.91 -16.78 34.68
N ILE A 64 1.90 -18.00 35.20
CA ILE A 64 1.87 -19.24 34.42
C ILE A 64 0.49 -19.89 34.59
N GLN A 65 -0.46 -19.43 33.78
CA GLN A 65 -1.85 -19.88 33.81
C GLN A 65 -2.35 -20.11 32.39
N GLY A 66 -3.30 -21.04 32.22
CA GLY A 66 -4.07 -21.08 30.98
C GLY A 66 -4.90 -19.81 30.89
N TYR A 67 -4.77 -19.08 29.78
CA TYR A 67 -5.42 -17.80 29.55
C TYR A 67 -5.82 -17.65 28.07
N TRP A 68 -7.14 -17.62 27.84
CA TRP A 68 -7.77 -17.28 26.56
C TRP A 68 -7.10 -17.96 25.36
N TYR A 69 -6.66 -17.21 24.34
CA TYR A 69 -6.06 -17.77 23.13
C TYR A 69 -4.58 -18.13 23.23
N MET A 70 -3.91 -17.77 24.33
CA MET A 70 -2.47 -17.98 24.56
C MET A 70 -2.15 -19.21 25.42
N SER A 71 -3.16 -20.03 25.76
CA SER A 71 -3.03 -21.23 26.61
C SER A 71 -2.20 -22.35 25.96
N GLU A 72 -0.92 -22.09 25.71
CA GLU A 72 0.02 -23.02 25.07
C GLU A 72 1.28 -23.23 25.92
N ILE A 73 1.95 -24.36 25.69
CA ILE A 73 3.22 -24.72 26.33
C ILE A 73 4.06 -25.52 25.35
N PHE A 74 5.36 -25.30 25.37
CA PHE A 74 6.32 -25.94 24.48
C PHE A 74 7.49 -26.52 25.28
N ALA A 75 7.89 -27.74 24.96
CA ALA A 75 9.05 -28.39 25.58
C ALA A 75 10.27 -28.33 24.67
N ASP A 76 11.45 -28.14 25.25
CA ASP A 76 12.70 -28.20 24.51
C ASP A 76 12.93 -29.62 23.92
N PRO A 77 13.33 -29.72 22.64
CA PRO A 77 13.46 -31.00 21.97
C PRO A 77 14.61 -31.88 22.50
N LYS A 78 15.57 -31.29 23.22
CA LYS A 78 16.76 -31.97 23.74
C LYS A 78 16.81 -32.04 25.26
N ASN A 79 15.99 -31.26 25.96
CA ASN A 79 15.98 -31.23 27.41
C ASN A 79 14.54 -31.24 27.99
N PRO A 80 14.09 -32.35 28.61
CA PRO A 80 12.73 -32.46 29.13
C PRO A 80 12.45 -31.57 30.35
N ASP A 81 13.47 -30.94 30.96
CA ASP A 81 13.32 -29.97 32.04
C ASP A 81 13.13 -28.52 31.55
N VAL A 82 13.33 -28.25 30.26
CA VAL A 82 13.19 -26.91 29.69
C VAL A 82 11.84 -26.78 29.01
N VAL A 83 11.05 -25.79 29.44
CA VAL A 83 9.73 -25.49 28.86
C VAL A 83 9.53 -23.99 28.70
N TYR A 84 8.71 -23.64 27.71
CA TYR A 84 8.36 -22.29 27.33
C TYR A 84 6.85 -22.11 27.41
N VAL A 85 6.41 -21.03 28.03
CA VAL A 85 5.00 -20.66 28.14
C VAL A 85 4.84 -19.28 27.52
N PRO A 86 4.32 -19.19 26.28
CA PRO A 86 3.96 -17.92 25.67
C PRO A 86 2.72 -17.34 26.37
N SER A 87 2.68 -16.01 26.47
CA SER A 87 1.63 -15.19 27.10
C SER A 87 1.87 -13.74 26.66
N GLN A 88 1.49 -12.71 27.44
CA GLN A 88 1.92 -11.33 27.16
C GLN A 88 3.46 -11.18 27.19
N ASN A 89 4.15 -12.12 27.83
CA ASN A 89 5.59 -12.30 27.80
C ASN A 89 5.92 -13.77 27.51
N LEU A 90 7.11 -14.04 26.99
CA LEU A 90 7.62 -15.40 26.88
C LEU A 90 8.32 -15.81 28.19
N TYR A 91 7.75 -16.79 28.88
CA TYR A 91 8.34 -17.37 30.08
C TYR A 91 9.09 -18.66 29.77
N ARG A 92 10.27 -18.83 30.38
CA ARG A 92 11.06 -20.06 30.29
C ARG A 92 11.32 -20.63 31.67
N SER A 93 11.13 -21.93 31.81
CA SER A 93 11.63 -22.73 32.94
C SER A 93 12.75 -23.64 32.46
N THR A 94 13.74 -23.89 33.31
CA THR A 94 14.86 -24.82 33.07
C THR A 94 14.96 -25.92 34.11
N ASN A 95 13.93 -26.07 34.95
CA ASN A 95 13.89 -27.01 36.07
C ASN A 95 12.56 -27.78 36.13
N GLY A 96 12.02 -28.14 34.97
CA GLY A 96 10.84 -28.99 34.88
C GLY A 96 9.53 -28.27 35.20
N GLY A 97 9.46 -26.96 34.94
CA GLY A 97 8.25 -26.14 35.16
C GLY A 97 8.08 -25.62 36.60
N HIS A 98 9.12 -25.69 37.45
CA HIS A 98 9.01 -25.23 38.85
C HIS A 98 9.15 -23.71 39.00
N THR A 99 10.15 -23.12 38.34
CA THR A 99 10.38 -21.65 38.35
C THR A 99 10.52 -21.11 36.95
N PHE A 100 10.05 -19.87 36.73
CA PHE A 100 10.04 -19.22 35.42
C PHE A 100 10.72 -17.85 35.41
N THR A 101 11.43 -17.58 34.31
CA THR A 101 12.01 -16.29 33.98
C THR A 101 11.35 -15.77 32.70
N ALA A 102 10.95 -14.49 32.67
CA ALA A 102 10.56 -13.84 31.43
C ALA A 102 11.83 -13.60 30.60
N ILE A 103 11.91 -14.20 29.42
CA ILE A 103 13.10 -14.11 28.54
C ILE A 103 12.88 -13.17 27.35
N LYS A 104 11.63 -12.76 27.11
CA LYS A 104 11.25 -11.79 26.08
C LYS A 104 9.87 -11.19 26.42
N GLY A 105 9.68 -9.92 26.11
CA GLY A 105 8.44 -9.15 26.30
C GLY A 105 8.73 -7.70 26.70
N ALA A 106 7.71 -6.86 26.72
CA ALA A 106 7.77 -5.45 27.13
C ALA A 106 6.62 -5.10 28.11
N PRO A 107 6.75 -4.04 28.91
CA PRO A 107 5.61 -3.49 29.65
C PRO A 107 4.48 -3.14 28.68
N GLY A 108 3.26 -3.64 28.94
CA GLY A 108 2.13 -3.54 28.01
C GLY A 108 1.77 -4.86 27.33
N GLY A 109 2.76 -5.74 27.12
CA GLY A 109 2.59 -7.02 26.43
C GLY A 109 2.83 -6.90 24.93
N ASP A 110 3.46 -7.92 24.33
CA ASP A 110 3.59 -8.02 22.86
C ASP A 110 2.69 -9.13 22.29
N ASP A 111 2.03 -9.90 23.15
CA ASP A 111 1.23 -11.08 22.84
C ASP A 111 1.91 -12.20 22.01
N TYR A 112 2.55 -13.14 22.72
CA TYR A 112 3.19 -14.32 22.14
C TYR A 112 2.18 -15.47 22.01
N HIS A 113 2.08 -16.05 20.82
CA HIS A 113 1.08 -17.09 20.53
C HIS A 113 1.68 -18.48 20.34
N THR A 114 2.86 -18.58 19.73
CA THR A 114 3.48 -19.87 19.40
C THR A 114 4.99 -19.81 19.51
N VAL A 115 5.60 -20.96 19.80
CA VAL A 115 7.05 -21.14 19.89
C VAL A 115 7.46 -22.34 19.06
N TRP A 116 8.45 -22.16 18.19
CA TRP A 116 9.14 -23.26 17.53
C TRP A 116 10.61 -23.30 17.97
N ILE A 117 11.11 -24.49 18.28
CA ILE A 117 12.48 -24.71 18.74
C ILE A 117 13.12 -25.72 17.80
N ASP A 118 14.29 -25.40 17.24
CA ASP A 118 14.99 -26.27 16.29
C ASP A 118 15.36 -27.60 16.98
N PRO A 119 14.86 -28.76 16.51
CA PRO A 119 15.14 -30.05 17.12
C PRO A 119 16.63 -30.43 17.07
N THR A 120 17.39 -29.85 16.15
CA THR A 120 18.83 -30.07 16.01
C THR A 120 19.67 -29.08 16.81
N ASN A 121 19.09 -27.96 17.26
CA ASN A 121 19.80 -26.93 18.02
C ASN A 121 18.85 -26.03 18.83
N SER A 122 18.66 -26.32 20.12
CA SER A 122 17.78 -25.55 21.02
C SER A 122 18.14 -24.07 21.19
N GLN A 123 19.28 -23.61 20.66
CA GLN A 123 19.61 -22.18 20.61
C GLN A 123 18.82 -21.42 19.54
N ARG A 124 18.22 -22.12 18.56
CA ARG A 124 17.40 -21.49 17.52
C ARG A 124 15.93 -21.60 17.89
N ILE A 125 15.33 -20.43 18.10
CA ILE A 125 13.94 -20.30 18.55
C ILE A 125 13.24 -19.33 17.61
N MET A 126 12.05 -19.69 17.15
CA MET A 126 11.15 -18.80 16.41
C MET A 126 9.91 -18.56 17.25
N LEU A 127 9.44 -17.31 17.32
CA LEU A 127 8.21 -16.92 17.99
C LEU A 127 7.23 -16.38 16.96
N GLY A 128 5.97 -16.78 17.10
CA GLY A 128 4.84 -16.09 16.48
C GLY A 128 4.20 -15.16 17.50
N VAL A 129 4.13 -13.89 17.13
CA VAL A 129 3.68 -12.76 17.96
C VAL A 129 2.66 -11.96 17.14
N ASP A 130 1.77 -11.19 17.75
CA ASP A 130 0.74 -10.45 17.00
C ASP A 130 1.30 -9.55 15.89
N GLN A 131 2.48 -8.98 16.14
CA GLN A 131 3.13 -8.11 15.17
C GLN A 131 4.00 -8.85 14.14
N GLY A 132 4.13 -10.19 14.23
CA GLY A 132 4.85 -11.01 13.27
C GLY A 132 5.82 -12.03 13.88
N ALA A 133 6.78 -12.49 13.08
CA ALA A 133 7.74 -13.50 13.52
C ALA A 133 9.06 -12.88 14.02
N THR A 134 9.55 -13.38 15.16
CA THR A 134 10.89 -13.04 15.68
C THR A 134 11.74 -14.29 15.88
N ILE A 135 13.04 -14.17 15.63
CA ILE A 135 13.97 -15.31 15.61
C ILE A 135 15.13 -15.03 16.55
N SER A 136 15.46 -15.99 17.41
CA SER A 136 16.71 -16.03 18.17
C SER A 136 17.62 -17.13 17.64
N LEU A 137 18.93 -16.85 17.62
CA LEU A 137 19.98 -17.82 17.25
C LEU A 137 20.91 -18.17 18.43
N ASN A 138 20.61 -17.66 19.63
CA ASN A 138 21.42 -17.77 20.85
C ASN A 138 20.55 -18.03 22.10
N GLY A 139 19.49 -18.83 21.94
CA GLY A 139 18.70 -19.32 23.08
C GLY A 139 17.84 -18.24 23.77
N GLY A 140 17.55 -17.17 23.05
CA GLY A 140 16.72 -16.05 23.52
C GLY A 140 17.48 -14.90 24.17
N GLU A 141 18.82 -14.87 24.07
CA GLU A 141 19.62 -13.71 24.52
C GLU A 141 19.40 -12.48 23.63
N SER A 142 19.26 -12.69 22.31
CA SER A 142 18.84 -11.65 21.37
C SER A 142 17.88 -12.20 20.32
N TRP A 143 17.13 -11.28 19.70
CA TRP A 143 16.04 -11.57 18.78
C TRP A 143 16.13 -10.66 17.55
N SER A 144 15.72 -11.16 16.39
CA SER A 144 15.48 -10.33 15.21
C SER A 144 14.37 -9.30 15.46
N THR A 145 14.37 -8.22 14.67
CA THR A 145 13.21 -7.32 14.58
C THR A 145 11.98 -8.05 14.06
N TRP A 146 10.78 -7.60 14.46
CA TRP A 146 9.51 -8.01 13.84
C TRP A 146 9.14 -7.14 12.63
N TYR A 147 9.83 -6.02 12.38
CA TYR A 147 9.74 -5.20 11.15
C TYR A 147 10.38 -5.87 9.91
N ASN A 148 10.36 -7.20 9.86
CA ASN A 148 10.92 -8.00 8.77
C ASN A 148 9.84 -8.48 7.79
N GLN A 149 8.57 -8.23 8.10
CA GLN A 149 7.39 -8.64 7.33
C GLN A 149 6.40 -7.47 7.29
N PRO A 150 5.62 -7.31 6.19
CA PRO A 150 4.51 -6.36 6.13
C PRO A 150 3.29 -6.92 6.87
N THR A 151 3.44 -7.17 8.15
CA THR A 151 2.38 -7.62 9.06
C THR A 151 1.62 -6.39 9.54
N GLY A 152 0.37 -6.26 9.12
CA GLY A 152 -0.48 -5.18 9.58
C GLY A 152 -1.93 -5.62 9.74
N GLN A 153 -2.42 -5.61 10.98
CA GLN A 153 -3.77 -5.99 11.36
C GLN A 153 -4.61 -4.74 11.67
N PHE A 154 -5.26 -4.18 10.66
CA PHE A 154 -6.03 -2.94 10.82
C PHE A 154 -7.51 -3.22 11.05
N TYR A 155 -8.09 -2.57 12.06
CA TYR A 155 -9.51 -2.71 12.41
C TYR A 155 -10.42 -1.73 11.69
N ARG A 156 -9.94 -0.50 11.47
CA ARG A 156 -10.66 0.62 10.88
C ARG A 156 -9.72 1.47 10.05
N LEU A 157 -10.30 2.25 9.14
CA LEU A 157 -9.59 3.06 8.17
C LEU A 157 -10.20 4.46 8.13
N ALA A 158 -9.34 5.47 8.06
CA ALA A 158 -9.70 6.82 7.65
C ALA A 158 -8.65 7.38 6.67
N THR A 159 -9.05 8.35 5.87
CA THR A 159 -8.17 9.10 4.97
C THR A 159 -8.24 10.59 5.27
N ASP A 160 -7.20 11.34 4.89
CA ASP A 160 -7.31 12.78 4.68
C ASP A 160 -7.42 13.10 3.18
N HIS A 161 -7.54 14.39 2.85
CA HIS A 161 -7.73 14.84 1.47
C HIS A 161 -6.49 15.56 0.88
N ARG A 162 -5.30 15.38 1.48
CA ARG A 162 -4.06 16.03 1.01
C ARG A 162 -3.50 15.35 -0.24
N PHE A 163 -2.41 15.88 -0.81
CA PHE A 163 -1.63 15.17 -1.83
C PHE A 163 -0.16 15.03 -1.41
N PRO A 164 0.39 13.80 -1.39
CA PRO A 164 -0.37 12.55 -1.36
C PRO A 164 -1.30 12.52 -0.14
N TYR A 165 -2.48 11.91 -0.27
CA TYR A 165 -3.38 11.74 0.87
C TYR A 165 -2.77 10.73 1.83
N TRP A 166 -3.12 10.83 3.10
CA TRP A 166 -2.69 9.88 4.13
C TRP A 166 -3.79 8.90 4.47
N VAL A 167 -3.37 7.69 4.82
CA VAL A 167 -4.19 6.61 5.32
C VAL A 167 -3.88 6.42 6.80
N TYR A 168 -4.93 6.33 7.60
CA TYR A 168 -4.86 6.21 9.05
C TYR A 168 -5.62 4.97 9.52
N GLY A 169 -5.08 4.30 10.54
CA GLY A 169 -5.84 3.26 11.23
C GLY A 169 -5.08 2.67 12.40
N PRO A 170 -5.82 2.11 13.37
CA PRO A 170 -5.20 1.44 14.51
C PRO A 170 -4.90 -0.03 14.18
N GLN A 171 -3.81 -0.52 14.76
CA GLN A 171 -3.24 -1.84 14.50
C GLN A 171 -3.12 -2.64 15.79
N GLN A 172 -3.51 -3.91 15.73
CA GLN A 172 -3.37 -4.85 16.85
C GLN A 172 -1.91 -4.89 17.36
N ASP A 173 -1.74 -4.64 18.66
CA ASP A 173 -0.49 -4.67 19.43
C ASP A 173 0.71 -3.89 18.86
N SER A 174 0.48 -3.05 17.85
CA SER A 174 1.51 -2.30 17.11
C SER A 174 1.25 -0.79 17.13
N GLY A 175 0.19 -0.37 17.83
CA GLY A 175 -0.23 1.03 17.95
C GLY A 175 -1.06 1.52 16.77
N THR A 176 -0.96 2.80 16.44
CA THR A 176 -1.66 3.39 15.30
C THR A 176 -0.70 3.71 14.16
N ALA A 177 -1.20 3.69 12.94
CA ALA A 177 -0.45 4.06 11.75
C ALA A 177 -1.08 5.27 11.07
N GLY A 178 -0.24 6.22 10.67
CA GLY A 178 -0.51 7.19 9.61
C GLY A 178 0.56 7.04 8.53
N ILE A 179 0.16 6.86 7.29
CA ILE A 179 1.11 6.67 6.16
C ILE A 179 0.61 7.40 4.92
N ALA A 180 1.51 8.01 4.16
CA ALA A 180 1.17 8.59 2.86
C ALA A 180 0.84 7.50 1.83
N SER A 181 -0.13 7.75 0.95
CA SER A 181 -0.47 6.89 -0.20
C SER A 181 0.66 6.77 -1.23
N ARG A 182 1.69 7.61 -1.13
CA ARG A 182 2.88 7.63 -1.98
C ARG A 182 4.06 8.20 -1.19
N GLY A 183 5.20 7.50 -1.21
CA GLY A 183 6.48 7.99 -0.70
C GLY A 183 7.23 8.82 -1.74
N ASN A 184 8.06 9.76 -1.30
CA ASN A 184 8.89 10.59 -2.20
C ASN A 184 10.12 9.83 -2.73
N ASN A 185 10.56 8.78 -2.03
CA ASN A 185 11.84 8.10 -2.29
C ASN A 185 11.67 6.85 -3.18
N GLY A 186 10.78 6.93 -4.19
CA GLY A 186 10.54 5.86 -5.16
C GLY A 186 9.70 4.67 -4.69
N GLN A 187 9.51 4.53 -3.38
CA GLN A 187 8.79 3.43 -2.75
C GLN A 187 8.22 3.89 -1.41
N ILE A 188 7.27 3.11 -0.87
CA ILE A 188 6.64 3.34 0.43
C ILE A 188 7.39 2.49 1.45
N THR A 189 8.00 3.12 2.44
CA THR A 189 8.88 2.46 3.42
C THR A 189 8.44 2.78 4.84
N GLU A 190 9.11 2.20 5.83
CA GLU A 190 8.94 2.56 7.24
C GLU A 190 9.26 4.04 7.52
N ARG A 191 9.98 4.72 6.61
CA ARG A 191 10.28 6.17 6.72
C ARG A 191 9.08 7.05 6.39
N ASP A 192 8.08 6.52 5.68
CA ASP A 192 6.86 7.23 5.31
C ASP A 192 5.73 7.02 6.34
N TRP A 193 5.97 6.14 7.32
CA TRP A 193 5.04 5.78 8.38
C TRP A 193 5.28 6.62 9.65
N LEU A 194 4.20 7.03 10.31
CA LEU A 194 4.21 7.70 11.60
C LEU A 194 3.25 7.02 12.58
N PRO A 195 3.66 6.81 13.85
CA PRO A 195 2.72 6.57 14.94
C PRO A 195 1.83 7.80 15.12
N VAL A 196 0.50 7.63 15.15
CA VAL A 196 -0.46 8.74 15.22
C VAL A 196 -1.28 8.74 16.51
N GLY A 197 -0.66 8.28 17.61
CA GLY A 197 -1.19 8.37 18.97
C GLY A 197 -1.57 7.01 19.57
N PRO A 198 -2.06 6.98 20.82
CA PRO A 198 -2.47 5.76 21.49
C PRO A 198 -3.85 5.28 21.01
N GLY A 199 -4.06 3.97 21.07
CA GLY A 199 -5.25 3.28 20.57
C GLY A 199 -4.87 2.12 19.68
N GLU A 200 -5.63 1.02 19.76
CA GLU A 200 -5.26 -0.25 19.10
C GLU A 200 -6.33 -0.75 18.12
N SER A 201 -7.59 -0.37 18.33
CA SER A 201 -8.72 -1.02 17.65
C SER A 201 -9.86 -0.11 17.18
N GLY A 202 -10.02 1.08 17.76
CA GLY A 202 -11.15 1.96 17.46
C GLY A 202 -10.96 2.76 16.17
N TYR A 203 -11.28 4.05 16.21
CA TYR A 203 -11.19 4.93 15.04
C TYR A 203 -10.04 5.91 15.23
N THR A 204 -9.15 5.99 14.24
CA THR A 204 -8.08 6.98 14.15
C THR A 204 -8.42 7.88 12.97
N ILE A 205 -8.89 9.10 13.25
CA ILE A 205 -9.37 10.02 12.20
C ILE A 205 -8.60 11.35 12.24
N PRO A 206 -8.18 11.90 11.09
CA PRO A 206 -7.63 13.25 11.03
C PRO A 206 -8.72 14.30 11.24
N ASP A 207 -8.34 15.45 11.79
CA ASP A 207 -9.20 16.64 11.78
C ASP A 207 -9.36 17.13 10.32
N PRO A 208 -10.60 17.33 9.82
CA PRO A 208 -10.81 17.77 8.44
C PRO A 208 -10.31 19.19 8.18
N LEU A 209 -10.10 20.01 9.22
CA LEU A 209 -9.59 21.38 9.10
C LEU A 209 -8.08 21.48 9.30
N ASP A 210 -7.48 20.50 9.97
CA ASP A 210 -6.05 20.47 10.28
C ASP A 210 -5.56 19.02 10.32
N ALA A 211 -5.05 18.52 9.20
CA ALA A 211 -4.56 17.16 9.11
C ALA A 211 -3.40 16.85 10.07
N ASP A 212 -2.78 17.84 10.72
CA ASP A 212 -1.78 17.65 11.78
C ASP A 212 -2.39 17.41 13.17
N VAL A 213 -3.71 17.37 13.27
CA VAL A 213 -4.47 16.98 14.45
C VAL A 213 -5.16 15.65 14.18
N ILE A 214 -4.94 14.67 15.06
CA ILE A 214 -5.53 13.34 14.94
C ILE A 214 -6.37 13.04 16.19
N TYR A 215 -7.54 12.45 16.00
CA TYR A 215 -8.38 11.94 17.07
C TYR A 215 -8.33 10.41 17.06
N ASN A 216 -8.06 9.82 18.22
CA ASN A 216 -8.04 8.37 18.39
C ASN A 216 -9.08 7.97 19.42
N ALA A 217 -9.96 7.04 19.05
CA ALA A 217 -10.81 6.32 19.97
C ALA A 217 -10.23 4.90 20.15
N GLY A 218 -10.06 4.47 21.40
CA GLY A 218 -9.40 3.21 21.74
C GLY A 218 -10.16 2.38 22.78
N PRO A 219 -9.65 1.17 23.10
CA PRO A 219 -10.26 0.28 24.08
C PRO A 219 -10.59 0.96 25.41
N GLY A 220 -11.66 0.48 26.05
CA GLY A 220 -12.04 0.97 27.37
C GLY A 220 -12.50 2.43 27.40
N GLY A 221 -12.98 2.99 26.27
CA GLY A 221 -13.61 4.31 26.25
C GLY A 221 -12.65 5.50 26.15
N SER A 222 -11.36 5.25 25.92
CA SER A 222 -10.38 6.31 25.75
C SER A 222 -10.61 7.04 24.44
N VAL A 223 -10.69 8.36 24.49
CA VAL A 223 -10.67 9.24 23.31
C VAL A 223 -9.60 10.29 23.53
N VAL A 224 -8.66 10.39 22.60
CA VAL A 224 -7.55 11.33 22.70
C VAL A 224 -7.40 12.16 21.45
N ARG A 225 -6.83 13.35 21.62
CA ARG A 225 -6.43 14.25 20.54
C ARG A 225 -4.92 14.39 20.54
N LEU A 226 -4.29 14.13 19.39
CA LEU A 226 -2.86 14.24 19.15
C LEU A 226 -2.56 15.45 18.26
N SER A 227 -1.46 16.16 18.53
CA SER A 227 -0.80 17.02 17.54
C SER A 227 0.41 16.30 16.95
N LYS A 228 0.43 16.08 15.63
CA LYS A 228 1.58 15.48 14.91
C LYS A 228 2.81 16.40 14.93
N ILE A 229 2.61 17.72 15.05
CA ILE A 229 3.71 18.70 15.11
C ILE A 229 4.50 18.56 16.42
N THR A 230 3.81 18.43 17.56
CA THR A 230 4.47 18.41 18.88
C THR A 230 4.57 17.02 19.51
N GLY A 231 3.83 16.04 18.98
CA GLY A 231 3.68 14.71 19.57
C GLY A 231 2.82 14.68 20.84
N GLN A 232 2.24 15.80 21.26
CA GLN A 232 1.48 15.87 22.50
C GLN A 232 0.08 15.28 22.35
N VAL A 233 -0.29 14.43 23.32
CA VAL A 233 -1.59 13.78 23.42
C VAL A 233 -2.38 14.42 24.56
N ARG A 234 -3.64 14.77 24.30
CA ARG A 234 -4.62 15.22 25.30
C ARG A 234 -5.74 14.20 25.38
N ASP A 235 -6.00 13.70 26.59
CA ASP A 235 -7.20 12.91 26.87
C ASP A 235 -8.43 13.83 26.81
N ILE A 236 -9.38 13.46 25.96
CA ILE A 236 -10.65 14.15 25.74
C ILE A 236 -11.83 13.18 25.91
N SER A 237 -11.64 12.09 26.65
CA SER A 237 -12.67 11.08 26.90
C SER A 237 -13.89 11.73 27.57
N PRO A 238 -15.13 11.33 27.20
CA PRO A 238 -16.35 11.94 27.75
C PRO A 238 -16.56 11.64 29.23
N ALA A 239 -15.81 10.69 29.80
CA ALA A 239 -15.72 10.43 31.22
C ALA A 239 -14.31 9.89 31.56
N PRO A 240 -13.79 10.12 32.79
CA PRO A 240 -12.55 9.51 33.26
C PRO A 240 -12.74 7.99 33.45
N VAL A 241 -12.49 7.19 32.41
CA VAL A 241 -12.88 5.76 32.42
C VAL A 241 -12.16 4.95 33.49
N SER A 242 -10.94 5.35 33.86
CA SER A 242 -10.16 4.75 34.95
C SER A 242 -10.82 4.84 36.34
N PHE A 243 -11.87 5.65 36.50
CA PHE A 243 -12.59 5.84 37.77
C PHE A 243 -14.05 5.37 37.70
N GLY A 244 -14.41 4.62 36.65
CA GLY A 244 -15.76 4.20 36.35
C GLY A 244 -16.45 5.16 35.38
N SER A 245 -17.07 4.61 34.33
CA SER A 245 -17.83 5.36 33.34
C SER A 245 -19.32 5.08 33.49
N LYS A 246 -20.15 6.12 33.27
CA LYS A 246 -21.60 5.96 33.07
C LYS A 246 -21.95 5.48 31.65
N TYR A 247 -20.96 5.47 30.75
CA TYR A 247 -21.09 5.04 29.36
C TYR A 247 -20.56 3.62 29.16
N ARG A 248 -21.20 2.88 28.25
CA ARG A 248 -20.72 1.60 27.74
C ARG A 248 -19.91 1.84 26.47
N PHE A 249 -18.79 1.15 26.32
CA PHE A 249 -17.89 1.28 25.18
C PHE A 249 -17.56 -0.08 24.57
N ASN A 250 -17.44 -0.11 23.25
CA ASN A 250 -16.99 -1.27 22.50
C ASN A 250 -15.45 -1.33 22.44
N TRP A 251 -14.90 -2.44 21.95
CA TRP A 251 -13.51 -2.53 21.51
C TRP A 251 -13.22 -1.57 20.36
N THR A 252 -14.11 -1.49 19.35
CA THR A 252 -13.95 -0.56 18.22
C THR A 252 -14.95 0.60 18.33
N ILE A 253 -14.60 1.64 19.09
CA ILE A 253 -15.51 2.77 19.37
C ILE A 253 -15.62 3.69 18.14
N PRO A 254 -16.82 3.92 17.58
CA PRO A 254 -16.98 4.76 16.39
C PRO A 254 -16.85 6.24 16.73
N LEU A 255 -16.09 6.94 15.90
CA LEU A 255 -15.80 8.36 15.97
C LEU A 255 -15.84 8.92 14.54
N VAL A 256 -16.66 9.95 14.29
CA VAL A 256 -16.84 10.49 12.93
C VAL A 256 -17.14 12.00 12.97
N PHE A 257 -16.51 12.77 12.08
CA PHE A 257 -16.87 14.16 11.85
C PHE A 257 -18.14 14.25 11.01
N SER A 258 -18.94 15.30 11.24
CA SER A 258 -20.05 15.62 10.35
C SER A 258 -19.51 16.09 9.00
N PRO A 259 -19.97 15.54 7.87
CA PRO A 259 -19.61 16.03 6.55
C PRO A 259 -20.20 17.42 6.26
N GLN A 260 -21.21 17.86 7.03
CA GLN A 260 -21.85 19.18 6.88
C GLN A 260 -21.24 20.26 7.79
N ASP A 261 -20.62 19.87 8.91
CA ASP A 261 -19.98 20.80 9.85
C ASP A 261 -18.65 20.19 10.33
N PRO A 262 -17.51 20.66 9.82
CA PRO A 262 -16.21 20.07 10.13
C PRO A 262 -15.77 20.29 11.59
N HIS A 263 -16.48 21.09 12.39
CA HIS A 263 -16.21 21.22 13.83
C HIS A 263 -17.00 20.21 14.67
N LEU A 264 -18.04 19.59 14.10
CA LEU A 264 -18.94 18.70 14.80
C LEU A 264 -18.44 17.26 14.72
N LEU A 265 -18.07 16.71 15.87
CA LEU A 265 -17.54 15.36 16.02
C LEU A 265 -18.50 14.51 16.84
N TYR A 266 -18.85 13.33 16.33
CA TYR A 266 -19.71 12.35 16.99
C TYR A 266 -18.92 11.19 17.57
N LEU A 267 -19.36 10.68 18.72
CA LEU A 267 -18.79 9.52 19.41
C LEU A 267 -19.89 8.53 19.81
N GLY A 268 -19.67 7.25 19.55
CA GLY A 268 -20.60 6.18 19.91
C GLY A 268 -20.34 5.60 21.30
N THR A 269 -21.41 5.43 22.06
CA THR A 269 -21.47 4.70 23.34
C THR A 269 -22.71 3.81 23.31
N GLN A 270 -23.45 3.63 24.40
CA GLN A 270 -24.87 3.25 24.26
C GLN A 270 -25.75 4.41 23.72
N PHE A 271 -25.26 5.63 23.86
CA PHE A 271 -25.80 6.87 23.31
C PHE A 271 -24.92 7.37 22.16
N LEU A 272 -25.48 8.20 21.29
CA LEU A 272 -24.70 9.09 20.44
C LEU A 272 -24.34 10.35 21.23
N LEU A 273 -23.05 10.67 21.30
CA LEU A 273 -22.53 11.90 21.89
C LEU A 273 -21.98 12.81 20.78
N LYS A 274 -21.91 14.12 21.05
CA LYS A 274 -21.24 15.09 20.17
C LYS A 274 -20.34 16.07 20.93
N THR A 275 -19.39 16.64 20.21
CA THR A 275 -18.59 17.81 20.61
C THR A 275 -18.45 18.78 19.44
N THR A 276 -18.35 20.08 19.75
CA THR A 276 -17.98 21.14 18.79
C THR A 276 -16.78 21.97 19.28
N ASP A 277 -16.15 21.56 20.38
CA ASP A 277 -15.04 22.27 21.04
C ASP A 277 -13.78 21.38 21.18
N ALA A 278 -13.57 20.52 20.17
CA ALA A 278 -12.47 19.57 20.07
C ALA A 278 -12.34 18.61 21.29
N GLY A 279 -13.49 18.19 21.85
CA GLY A 279 -13.57 17.22 22.95
C GLY A 279 -13.34 17.83 24.32
N THR A 280 -13.42 19.16 24.45
CA THR A 280 -13.38 19.81 25.76
C THR A 280 -14.67 19.55 26.54
N SER A 281 -15.80 19.41 25.86
CA SER A 281 -17.06 18.97 26.44
C SER A 281 -17.85 18.06 25.49
N TRP A 282 -18.59 17.10 26.07
CA TRP A 282 -19.43 16.16 25.32
C TRP A 282 -20.89 16.27 25.72
N GLN A 283 -21.78 16.32 24.72
CA GLN A 283 -23.23 16.38 24.89
C GLN A 283 -23.90 15.13 24.32
N GLY A 284 -24.84 14.54 25.05
CA GLY A 284 -25.69 13.47 24.51
C GLY A 284 -26.71 14.00 23.50
N VAL A 285 -26.85 13.30 22.37
CA VAL A 285 -27.81 13.64 21.29
C VAL A 285 -28.82 12.52 21.02
N SER A 286 -28.85 11.48 21.87
CA SER A 286 -29.79 10.38 21.76
C SER A 286 -30.19 9.80 23.12
N PRO A 287 -31.32 9.08 23.20
CA PRO A 287 -31.56 8.09 24.25
C PRO A 287 -30.65 6.86 24.05
N ASP A 288 -30.75 5.84 24.92
CA ASP A 288 -30.03 4.57 24.72
C ASP A 288 -30.53 3.94 23.41
N LEU A 289 -29.62 3.77 22.45
CA LEU A 289 -29.91 3.30 21.09
C LEU A 289 -29.85 1.78 20.96
N THR A 290 -29.37 1.11 22.00
CA THR A 290 -29.08 -0.33 22.03
C THR A 290 -30.33 -1.16 22.35
N ARG A 291 -30.24 -2.48 22.20
CA ARG A 291 -31.35 -3.41 22.44
C ARG A 291 -31.40 -3.75 23.92
N THR A 292 -32.47 -3.34 24.61
CA THR A 292 -32.72 -3.83 25.98
C THR A 292 -33.23 -5.26 25.95
N ARG A 293 -32.38 -6.22 26.33
CA ARG A 293 -32.70 -7.66 26.30
C ARG A 293 -33.56 -8.07 27.48
N ALA A 294 -34.42 -9.07 27.28
CA ALA A 294 -35.36 -9.52 28.32
C ALA A 294 -34.64 -10.03 29.58
N ALA A 295 -33.53 -10.75 29.42
CA ALA A 295 -32.70 -11.24 30.52
C ALA A 295 -31.94 -10.13 31.27
N GLU A 296 -31.83 -8.94 30.66
CA GLU A 296 -31.08 -7.81 31.20
C GLU A 296 -31.95 -6.73 31.85
N LYS A 297 -33.28 -6.85 31.77
CA LYS A 297 -34.23 -5.86 32.31
C LYS A 297 -34.05 -5.55 33.80
N ASP A 298 -33.51 -6.49 34.57
CA ASP A 298 -33.19 -6.35 36.00
C ASP A 298 -31.71 -6.66 36.30
N SER A 299 -30.85 -6.69 35.27
CA SER A 299 -29.43 -7.01 35.40
C SER A 299 -28.61 -5.78 35.81
N LYS A 300 -27.57 -6.00 36.62
CA LYS A 300 -26.53 -4.98 36.87
C LYS A 300 -25.56 -4.80 35.68
N GLN A 301 -25.65 -5.66 34.68
CA GLN A 301 -24.85 -5.64 33.46
C GLN A 301 -25.81 -5.66 32.26
N VAL A 302 -26.13 -4.46 31.77
CA VAL A 302 -26.77 -4.25 30.47
C VAL A 302 -25.65 -4.17 29.43
N LEU A 303 -25.76 -4.93 28.36
CA LEU A 303 -24.78 -4.96 27.27
C LEU A 303 -25.25 -4.06 26.11
N GLY A 304 -24.46 -4.01 25.03
CA GLY A 304 -24.82 -3.26 23.84
C GLY A 304 -24.19 -1.88 23.75
N THR A 305 -23.67 -1.55 22.57
CA THR A 305 -23.04 -0.28 22.21
C THR A 305 -23.23 0.06 20.73
N VAL A 306 -23.16 1.35 20.40
CA VAL A 306 -23.05 1.87 19.05
C VAL A 306 -21.70 1.48 18.47
N LEU A 307 -21.72 0.88 17.28
CA LEU A 307 -20.54 0.37 16.58
C LEU A 307 -20.23 1.13 15.29
N THR A 308 -21.23 1.79 14.70
CA THR A 308 -21.11 2.58 13.48
C THR A 308 -22.04 3.78 13.50
N ILE A 309 -21.58 4.90 12.96
CA ILE A 309 -22.29 6.19 12.87
C ILE A 309 -22.11 6.68 11.43
N ALA A 310 -23.21 6.96 10.73
CA ALA A 310 -23.21 7.42 9.35
C ALA A 310 -24.08 8.68 9.22
N PRO A 311 -23.49 9.88 9.47
CA PRO A 311 -24.14 11.14 9.13
C PRO A 311 -24.19 11.31 7.61
N SER A 312 -25.31 11.82 7.07
CA SER A 312 -25.47 11.96 5.62
C SER A 312 -24.62 13.10 5.03
N GLU A 313 -23.96 12.82 3.92
CA GLU A 313 -23.21 13.82 3.14
C GLU A 313 -24.10 14.79 2.32
N ILE A 314 -25.39 14.47 2.17
CA ILE A 314 -26.30 15.25 1.30
C ILE A 314 -27.52 15.79 2.03
N LYS A 315 -27.69 15.47 3.32
CA LYS A 315 -28.81 15.94 4.13
C LYS A 315 -28.44 16.18 5.58
N GLU A 316 -28.37 17.45 5.96
CA GLU A 316 -28.14 17.87 7.34
C GLU A 316 -29.16 17.25 8.32
N GLY A 317 -28.68 16.84 9.49
CA GLY A 317 -29.49 16.27 10.56
C GLY A 317 -29.95 14.82 10.33
N LEU A 318 -29.68 14.23 9.15
CA LEU A 318 -29.91 12.81 8.88
C LEU A 318 -28.72 11.98 9.37
N ILE A 319 -28.93 11.11 10.35
CA ILE A 319 -27.88 10.26 10.93
C ILE A 319 -28.42 8.85 11.12
N TRP A 320 -27.66 7.88 10.62
CA TRP A 320 -27.88 6.46 10.87
C TRP A 320 -26.89 5.95 11.91
N VAL A 321 -27.34 5.02 12.76
CA VAL A 321 -26.53 4.40 13.80
C VAL A 321 -26.78 2.90 13.81
N GLY A 322 -25.72 2.10 13.88
CA GLY A 322 -25.77 0.65 14.03
C GLY A 322 -25.10 0.21 15.33
N THR A 323 -25.65 -0.82 15.96
CA THR A 323 -25.15 -1.35 17.25
C THR A 323 -24.60 -2.77 17.13
N ASP A 324 -23.76 -3.16 18.10
CA ASP A 324 -23.20 -4.51 18.24
C ASP A 324 -24.24 -5.59 18.63
N ASP A 325 -25.44 -5.16 19.05
CA ASP A 325 -26.56 -6.01 19.44
C ASP A 325 -27.73 -6.01 18.44
N GLY A 326 -27.52 -5.39 17.27
CA GLY A 326 -28.35 -5.58 16.08
C GLY A 326 -29.43 -4.53 15.84
N ASN A 327 -29.39 -3.38 16.51
CA ASN A 327 -30.28 -2.27 16.18
C ASN A 327 -29.71 -1.41 15.05
N VAL A 328 -30.59 -0.99 14.15
CA VAL A 328 -30.39 0.15 13.25
C VAL A 328 -31.32 1.28 13.68
N GLN A 329 -30.76 2.45 13.93
CA GLN A 329 -31.46 3.62 14.46
C GLN A 329 -31.29 4.80 13.50
N LEU A 330 -32.34 5.59 13.34
CA LEU A 330 -32.37 6.73 12.43
C LEU A 330 -32.89 7.99 13.13
N THR A 331 -32.20 9.10 12.93
CA THR A 331 -32.72 10.45 13.16
C THR A 331 -32.69 11.26 11.88
N LYS A 332 -33.66 12.16 11.71
CA LYS A 332 -33.79 13.07 10.56
C LYS A 332 -33.72 14.55 10.96
N ASP A 333 -33.49 14.82 12.24
CA ASP A 333 -33.58 16.14 12.88
C ASP A 333 -32.43 16.39 13.85
N GLY A 334 -31.26 15.79 13.58
CA GLY A 334 -30.04 16.02 14.36
C GLY A 334 -30.06 15.42 15.77
N GLY A 335 -30.93 14.43 16.00
CA GLY A 335 -31.03 13.68 17.25
C GLY A 335 -32.19 14.08 18.16
N ALA A 336 -33.07 14.99 17.73
CA ALA A 336 -34.25 15.36 18.51
C ALA A 336 -35.27 14.21 18.58
N THR A 337 -35.42 13.45 17.49
CA THR A 337 -36.22 12.22 17.45
C THR A 337 -35.43 11.06 16.84
N TRP A 338 -35.68 9.86 17.36
CA TRP A 338 -35.01 8.62 16.95
C TRP A 338 -36.05 7.53 16.66
N GLN A 339 -35.79 6.75 15.61
CA GLN A 339 -36.63 5.64 15.17
C GLN A 339 -35.77 4.39 15.00
N ASN A 340 -36.19 3.29 15.62
CA ASN A 340 -35.59 1.99 15.36
C ASN A 340 -36.16 1.47 14.03
N VAL A 341 -35.28 1.32 13.05
CA VAL A 341 -35.58 0.93 11.67
C VAL A 341 -34.83 -0.36 11.29
N THR A 342 -34.61 -1.23 12.27
CA THR A 342 -33.87 -2.49 12.11
C THR A 342 -34.49 -3.38 11.03
N PRO A 343 -33.70 -3.93 10.07
CA PRO A 343 -34.20 -4.88 9.07
C PRO A 343 -34.85 -6.11 9.71
N THR A 344 -35.89 -6.64 9.06
CA THR A 344 -36.50 -7.91 9.49
C THR A 344 -35.49 -9.05 9.28
N GLY A 345 -35.18 -9.81 10.33
CA GLY A 345 -34.17 -10.88 10.31
C GLY A 345 -32.91 -10.57 11.12
N VAL A 346 -32.65 -9.30 11.42
CA VAL A 346 -31.54 -8.89 12.29
C VAL A 346 -31.92 -9.12 13.76
N SER A 347 -31.45 -10.25 14.29
CA SER A 347 -31.74 -10.71 15.65
C SER A 347 -30.77 -10.13 16.69
N GLU A 348 -31.00 -10.46 17.96
CA GLU A 348 -30.05 -10.17 19.03
C GLU A 348 -28.69 -10.80 18.68
N TRP A 349 -27.60 -10.15 19.08
CA TRP A 349 -26.21 -10.55 18.78
C TRP A 349 -25.79 -10.47 17.31
N SER A 350 -26.65 -9.95 16.43
CA SER A 350 -26.22 -9.55 15.10
C SER A 350 -25.42 -8.25 15.22
N THR A 351 -24.20 -8.22 14.72
CA THR A 351 -23.33 -7.04 14.79
C THR A 351 -23.56 -6.18 13.55
N VAL A 352 -24.10 -4.96 13.69
CA VAL A 352 -24.18 -4.00 12.57
C VAL A 352 -22.79 -3.35 12.40
N SER A 353 -21.93 -4.01 11.63
CA SER A 353 -20.50 -3.66 11.51
C SER A 353 -20.26 -2.30 10.89
N ILE A 354 -21.08 -1.95 9.88
CA ILE A 354 -21.05 -0.69 9.13
C ILE A 354 -22.46 -0.34 8.65
N ILE A 355 -22.79 0.94 8.69
CA ILE A 355 -23.87 1.54 7.89
C ILE A 355 -23.25 2.57 6.94
N GLU A 356 -23.69 2.58 5.69
CA GLU A 356 -23.33 3.56 4.67
C GLU A 356 -24.58 4.36 4.29
N SER A 357 -24.54 5.67 4.47
CA SER A 357 -25.61 6.56 4.00
C SER A 357 -25.34 6.96 2.55
N SER A 358 -26.34 6.90 1.68
CA SER A 358 -26.09 7.17 0.26
C SER A 358 -25.60 8.60 -0.01
N HIS A 359 -24.69 8.71 -0.99
CA HIS A 359 -24.20 9.98 -1.53
C HIS A 359 -25.16 10.62 -2.55
N PHE A 360 -26.25 9.91 -2.93
CA PHE A 360 -27.14 10.34 -4.01
C PHE A 360 -28.61 10.47 -3.60
N ASP A 361 -29.06 9.66 -2.63
CA ASP A 361 -30.46 9.69 -2.17
C ASP A 361 -30.56 9.64 -0.64
N PRO A 362 -31.17 10.64 0.02
CA PRO A 362 -31.22 10.69 1.48
C PRO A 362 -32.09 9.59 2.12
N GLY A 363 -32.96 8.93 1.34
CA GLY A 363 -33.77 7.80 1.81
C GLY A 363 -33.01 6.48 1.81
N THR A 364 -31.85 6.44 1.14
CA THR A 364 -31.10 5.22 0.85
C THR A 364 -29.95 5.02 1.83
N ALA A 365 -29.82 3.79 2.34
CA ALA A 365 -28.71 3.36 3.18
C ALA A 365 -28.44 1.87 3.00
N TYR A 366 -27.21 1.47 3.29
CA TYR A 366 -26.75 0.08 3.21
C TYR A 366 -26.15 -0.33 4.56
N ALA A 367 -26.47 -1.53 5.05
CA ALA A 367 -25.99 -2.04 6.32
C ALA A 367 -25.29 -3.39 6.13
N ALA A 368 -24.02 -3.48 6.52
CA ALA A 368 -23.29 -4.74 6.64
C ALA A 368 -23.53 -5.32 8.03
N VAL A 369 -24.05 -6.54 8.10
CA VAL A 369 -24.38 -7.22 9.35
C VAL A 369 -23.56 -8.51 9.47
N ASN A 370 -22.79 -8.63 10.55
CA ASN A 370 -21.98 -9.81 10.84
C ASN A 370 -22.62 -10.65 11.94
N ARG A 371 -22.77 -11.95 11.72
CA ARG A 371 -23.37 -12.91 12.65
C ARG A 371 -22.46 -14.12 12.94
N ASN A 372 -21.16 -14.01 12.66
CA ASN A 372 -20.22 -15.12 12.83
C ASN A 372 -20.13 -15.65 14.28
N SER A 373 -20.31 -14.79 15.28
CA SER A 373 -20.37 -15.15 16.71
C SER A 373 -21.58 -16.04 17.07
N LEU A 374 -22.52 -16.20 16.14
CA LEU A 374 -23.69 -17.06 16.22
C LEU A 374 -23.56 -18.30 15.32
N ASP A 375 -22.34 -18.63 14.88
CA ASP A 375 -22.05 -19.68 13.89
C ASP A 375 -22.77 -19.48 12.54
N ASP A 376 -23.13 -18.24 12.22
CA ASP A 376 -23.71 -17.86 10.93
C ASP A 376 -22.65 -17.17 10.06
N LEU A 377 -22.18 -17.91 9.05
CA LEU A 377 -21.18 -17.44 8.09
C LEU A 377 -21.79 -16.81 6.82
N HIS A 378 -23.12 -16.73 6.74
CA HIS A 378 -23.82 -16.14 5.61
C HIS A 378 -23.49 -14.65 5.48
N PRO A 379 -23.21 -14.14 4.26
CA PRO A 379 -23.08 -12.71 4.05
C PRO A 379 -24.43 -12.01 4.26
N HIS A 380 -24.45 -10.92 5.02
CA HIS A 380 -25.64 -10.08 5.14
C HIS A 380 -25.31 -8.62 4.78
N ILE A 381 -25.94 -8.14 3.70
CA ILE A 381 -25.97 -6.73 3.32
C ILE A 381 -27.44 -6.36 3.12
N PHE A 382 -27.93 -5.37 3.86
CA PHE A 382 -29.29 -4.87 3.72
C PHE A 382 -29.29 -3.49 3.08
N ARG A 383 -30.13 -3.27 2.07
CA ARG A 383 -30.39 -1.98 1.42
C ARG A 383 -31.80 -1.48 1.75
N THR A 384 -31.92 -0.20 2.07
CA THR A 384 -33.21 0.52 2.12
C THR A 384 -33.17 1.68 1.13
N GLY A 385 -34.35 2.12 0.65
CA GLY A 385 -34.53 3.34 -0.15
C GLY A 385 -35.64 4.23 0.39
N ASP A 386 -36.14 3.96 1.59
CA ASP A 386 -37.34 4.61 2.14
C ASP A 386 -37.21 5.01 3.62
N PHE A 387 -35.98 5.37 4.02
CA PHE A 387 -35.62 5.70 5.40
C PHE A 387 -35.79 4.52 6.36
N GLY A 388 -35.49 3.30 5.90
CA GLY A 388 -35.47 2.09 6.72
C GLY A 388 -36.84 1.51 7.04
N LYS A 389 -37.90 1.93 6.33
CA LYS A 389 -39.23 1.33 6.49
C LYS A 389 -39.27 -0.07 5.90
N THR A 390 -38.59 -0.26 4.78
CA THR A 390 -38.38 -1.56 4.15
C THR A 390 -36.90 -1.78 3.86
N TRP A 391 -36.48 -3.04 3.93
CA TRP A 391 -35.12 -3.48 3.67
C TRP A 391 -35.13 -4.68 2.73
N GLN A 392 -34.17 -4.71 1.82
CA GLN A 392 -33.90 -5.81 0.92
C GLN A 392 -32.50 -6.34 1.20
N GLU A 393 -32.34 -7.65 1.30
CA GLU A 393 -31.02 -8.27 1.37
C GLU A 393 -30.38 -8.37 -0.01
N THR A 394 -29.12 -7.96 -0.14
CA THR A 394 -28.42 -7.71 -1.40
C THR A 394 -27.04 -8.38 -1.37
N VAL A 395 -27.01 -9.72 -1.50
CA VAL A 395 -25.77 -10.53 -1.37
C VAL A 395 -25.54 -11.50 -2.52
N ASN A 396 -26.37 -11.43 -3.56
CA ASN A 396 -26.31 -12.35 -4.68
C ASN A 396 -24.95 -12.24 -5.41
N GLY A 397 -24.24 -13.36 -5.54
CA GLY A 397 -22.87 -13.40 -6.11
C GLY A 397 -21.73 -13.34 -5.09
N ILE A 398 -22.02 -12.99 -3.82
CA ILE A 398 -21.11 -13.24 -2.70
C ILE A 398 -21.25 -14.71 -2.28
N ARG A 399 -20.15 -15.34 -1.87
CA ARG A 399 -20.18 -16.73 -1.39
C ARG A 399 -20.95 -16.82 -0.09
N ASP A 400 -21.73 -17.90 0.06
CA ASP A 400 -22.56 -18.17 1.23
C ASP A 400 -21.76 -18.38 2.53
N ASP A 401 -20.47 -18.66 2.44
CA ASP A 401 -19.56 -18.90 3.57
C ASP A 401 -18.55 -17.75 3.80
N ASP A 402 -18.86 -16.55 3.31
CA ASP A 402 -17.96 -15.39 3.25
C ASP A 402 -18.66 -14.13 3.81
N PHE A 403 -18.86 -14.12 5.13
CA PHE A 403 -19.57 -13.06 5.83
C PHE A 403 -18.98 -11.66 5.56
N VAL A 404 -19.84 -10.66 5.53
CA VAL A 404 -19.51 -9.27 5.18
C VAL A 404 -19.18 -8.46 6.43
N ARG A 405 -18.15 -7.62 6.33
CA ARG A 405 -17.69 -6.73 7.41
C ARG A 405 -17.94 -5.24 7.10
N VAL A 406 -17.90 -4.87 5.81
CA VAL A 406 -18.04 -3.48 5.36
C VAL A 406 -18.71 -3.42 3.99
N VAL A 407 -19.53 -2.38 3.77
CA VAL A 407 -20.10 -2.01 2.48
C VAL A 407 -19.93 -0.50 2.29
N ARG A 408 -19.57 -0.06 1.07
CA ARG A 408 -19.38 1.35 0.69
C ARG A 408 -20.04 1.64 -0.65
N GLU A 409 -20.68 2.80 -0.79
CA GLU A 409 -21.15 3.34 -2.06
C GLU A 409 -20.04 4.19 -2.69
N ASP A 410 -19.85 4.10 -4.01
CA ASP A 410 -18.92 4.99 -4.70
C ASP A 410 -19.50 6.42 -4.75
N PRO A 411 -18.77 7.44 -4.29
CA PRO A 411 -19.31 8.80 -4.21
C PRO A 411 -19.48 9.48 -5.58
N ALA A 412 -18.93 8.91 -6.66
CA ALA A 412 -19.00 9.50 -8.00
C ALA A 412 -19.95 8.76 -8.95
N ARG A 413 -20.29 7.49 -8.67
CA ARG A 413 -21.23 6.69 -9.47
C ARG A 413 -22.28 6.01 -8.60
N GLN A 414 -23.51 6.49 -8.71
CA GLN A 414 -24.68 5.82 -8.14
C GLN A 414 -24.78 4.36 -8.61
N GLY A 415 -25.01 3.45 -7.67
CA GLY A 415 -25.13 2.01 -7.91
C GLY A 415 -23.80 1.26 -8.03
N LEU A 416 -22.65 1.94 -8.08
CA LEU A 416 -21.35 1.28 -7.91
C LEU A 416 -21.07 1.11 -6.42
N MET A 417 -20.89 -0.13 -5.99
CA MET A 417 -20.74 -0.49 -4.58
C MET A 417 -19.52 -1.39 -4.38
N TYR A 418 -18.92 -1.32 -3.20
CA TYR A 418 -17.83 -2.20 -2.77
C TYR A 418 -18.18 -2.88 -1.45
N ALA A 419 -17.82 -4.15 -1.30
CA ALA A 419 -18.00 -4.90 -0.06
C ALA A 419 -16.71 -5.60 0.36
N GLY A 420 -16.37 -5.51 1.64
CA GLY A 420 -15.25 -6.22 2.27
C GLY A 420 -15.76 -7.39 3.09
N THR A 421 -15.14 -8.55 2.89
CA THR A 421 -15.55 -9.84 3.47
C THR A 421 -14.39 -10.50 4.22
N GLU A 422 -14.61 -11.69 4.76
CA GLU A 422 -13.56 -12.50 5.38
C GLU A 422 -12.47 -12.96 4.38
N ARG A 423 -12.77 -13.00 3.07
CA ARG A 423 -11.84 -13.54 2.06
C ARG A 423 -11.43 -12.57 0.96
N GLY A 424 -11.91 -11.33 0.98
CA GLY A 424 -11.50 -10.29 0.05
C GLY A 424 -12.56 -9.21 -0.23
N VAL A 425 -12.41 -8.53 -1.36
CA VAL A 425 -13.28 -7.42 -1.79
C VAL A 425 -14.17 -7.85 -2.96
N TYR A 426 -15.43 -7.42 -2.95
CA TYR A 426 -16.41 -7.56 -4.03
C TYR A 426 -16.83 -6.19 -4.57
N VAL A 427 -17.30 -6.16 -5.82
CA VAL A 427 -17.87 -4.98 -6.49
C VAL A 427 -19.25 -5.31 -7.04
N SER A 428 -20.16 -4.34 -7.00
CA SER A 428 -21.47 -4.38 -7.64
C SER A 428 -21.64 -3.14 -8.51
N PHE A 429 -22.33 -3.28 -9.64
CA PHE A 429 -22.62 -2.17 -10.58
C PHE A 429 -24.10 -1.76 -10.63
N ASP A 430 -24.94 -2.39 -9.81
CA ASP A 430 -26.40 -2.26 -9.81
C ASP A 430 -26.97 -2.08 -8.39
N GLY A 431 -26.22 -1.39 -7.53
CA GLY A 431 -26.68 -1.02 -6.18
C GLY A 431 -26.75 -2.19 -5.20
N GLY A 432 -26.01 -3.27 -5.44
CA GLY A 432 -25.88 -4.45 -4.59
C GLY A 432 -26.70 -5.65 -5.07
N ASP A 433 -27.46 -5.52 -6.15
CA ASP A 433 -28.30 -6.63 -6.65
C ASP A 433 -27.44 -7.81 -7.14
N HIS A 434 -26.28 -7.54 -7.74
CA HIS A 434 -25.29 -8.55 -8.13
C HIS A 434 -23.86 -8.15 -7.79
N TRP A 435 -23.18 -9.04 -7.07
CA TRP A 435 -21.78 -8.89 -6.66
C TRP A 435 -20.86 -9.82 -7.45
N GLN A 436 -19.64 -9.34 -7.67
CA GLN A 436 -18.55 -10.16 -8.20
C GLN A 436 -17.24 -9.83 -7.49
N SER A 437 -16.35 -10.80 -7.41
CA SER A 437 -15.03 -10.61 -6.78
C SER A 437 -14.25 -9.49 -7.48
N LEU A 438 -13.77 -8.53 -6.69
CA LEU A 438 -12.76 -7.52 -7.08
C LEU A 438 -11.36 -7.94 -6.61
N ARG A 439 -11.20 -9.17 -6.10
CA ARG A 439 -9.90 -9.71 -5.70
C ARG A 439 -9.02 -9.97 -6.94
N LEU A 440 -8.08 -9.06 -7.18
CA LEU A 440 -7.07 -9.14 -8.24
C LEU A 440 -5.81 -9.89 -7.74
N ASN A 441 -4.72 -9.17 -7.50
CA ASN A 441 -3.48 -9.68 -6.89
C ASN A 441 -3.50 -9.66 -5.35
N MET A 442 -4.61 -9.25 -4.74
CA MET A 442 -4.80 -9.29 -3.29
C MET A 442 -4.90 -10.74 -2.80
N PRO A 443 -4.15 -11.13 -1.75
CA PRO A 443 -4.25 -12.47 -1.16
C PRO A 443 -5.62 -12.68 -0.50
N VAL A 444 -5.96 -13.93 -0.17
CA VAL A 444 -7.10 -14.20 0.71
C VAL A 444 -6.81 -13.62 2.09
N VAL A 445 -7.54 -12.59 2.49
CA VAL A 445 -7.38 -11.90 3.78
C VAL A 445 -8.70 -11.23 4.16
N ALA A 446 -8.95 -11.14 5.47
CA ALA A 446 -10.12 -10.44 5.99
C ALA A 446 -10.00 -8.93 5.74
N ILE A 447 -11.08 -8.34 5.23
CA ILE A 447 -11.21 -6.91 4.96
C ILE A 447 -12.10 -6.30 6.03
N HIS A 448 -11.50 -5.55 6.95
CA HIS A 448 -12.22 -4.97 8.08
C HIS A 448 -12.87 -3.63 7.75
N ASP A 449 -12.29 -2.88 6.82
CA ASP A 449 -12.82 -1.59 6.41
C ASP A 449 -12.39 -1.21 4.99
N LEU A 450 -13.16 -0.33 4.36
CA LEU A 450 -12.95 0.20 3.02
C LEU A 450 -13.19 1.71 3.04
N ALA A 451 -12.40 2.47 2.27
CA ALA A 451 -12.64 3.87 2.00
C ALA A 451 -12.37 4.18 0.52
N ILE A 452 -13.10 5.15 -0.01
CA ILE A 452 -12.84 5.69 -1.34
C ILE A 452 -12.28 7.09 -1.13
N GLU A 453 -11.03 7.29 -1.53
CA GLU A 453 -10.37 8.60 -1.48
C GLU A 453 -9.95 8.97 -2.89
N GLN A 454 -10.44 10.13 -3.38
CA GLN A 454 -10.25 10.57 -4.76
C GLN A 454 -10.77 9.53 -5.78
N ASP A 455 -9.87 8.88 -6.53
CA ASP A 455 -10.20 7.78 -7.44
C ASP A 455 -9.57 6.45 -7.01
N ASP A 456 -9.22 6.27 -5.73
CA ASP A 456 -8.62 5.05 -5.22
C ASP A 456 -9.56 4.34 -4.23
N LEU A 457 -9.51 3.00 -4.22
CA LEU A 457 -10.17 2.19 -3.20
C LEU A 457 -9.13 1.67 -2.21
N VAL A 458 -9.21 2.14 -0.97
CA VAL A 458 -8.31 1.76 0.13
C VAL A 458 -8.99 0.67 0.97
N ALA A 459 -8.24 -0.38 1.30
CA ALA A 459 -8.70 -1.50 2.12
C ALA A 459 -7.84 -1.68 3.36
N ALA A 460 -8.47 -1.69 4.53
CA ALA A 460 -7.88 -2.15 5.78
C ALA A 460 -7.99 -3.67 5.87
N THR A 461 -6.85 -4.35 5.81
CA THR A 461 -6.80 -5.80 5.97
C THR A 461 -6.40 -6.18 7.39
N TYR A 462 -6.87 -7.35 7.84
CA TYR A 462 -6.46 -7.92 9.11
C TYR A 462 -5.30 -8.90 8.91
N GLY A 463 -4.09 -8.37 8.73
CA GLY A 463 -2.83 -9.13 8.67
C GLY A 463 -1.98 -8.91 7.42
N ARG A 464 -2.41 -8.06 6.47
CA ARG A 464 -1.70 -7.75 5.22
C ARG A 464 -1.60 -6.25 4.93
N SER A 465 -1.65 -5.42 5.98
CA SER A 465 -1.53 -3.95 5.91
C SER A 465 -2.67 -3.26 5.15
N PHE A 466 -2.50 -1.98 4.82
CA PHE A 466 -3.39 -1.31 3.87
C PHE A 466 -3.08 -1.73 2.43
N TRP A 467 -4.14 -1.89 1.63
CA TRP A 467 -4.04 -2.08 0.18
C TRP A 467 -4.77 -0.96 -0.54
N ILE A 468 -4.17 -0.43 -1.60
CA ILE A 468 -4.78 0.61 -2.43
C ILE A 468 -4.93 0.06 -3.83
N LEU A 469 -6.18 0.01 -4.33
CA LEU A 469 -6.44 -0.19 -5.75
C LEU A 469 -6.34 1.18 -6.41
N ASP A 470 -5.17 1.46 -6.98
CA ASP A 470 -4.93 2.71 -7.69
C ASP A 470 -5.84 2.79 -8.92
N ASP A 471 -6.67 3.84 -8.96
CA ASP A 471 -7.56 4.19 -10.05
C ASP A 471 -8.77 3.25 -10.28
N VAL A 472 -9.89 3.56 -9.65
CA VAL A 472 -11.22 2.97 -9.87
C VAL A 472 -11.99 3.60 -11.03
N THR A 473 -11.45 4.59 -11.74
CA THR A 473 -12.18 5.23 -12.85
C THR A 473 -12.63 4.29 -13.97
N PRO A 474 -11.95 3.16 -14.28
CA PRO A 474 -12.49 2.19 -15.22
C PRO A 474 -13.76 1.50 -14.68
N LEU A 475 -13.85 1.25 -13.37
CA LEU A 475 -15.05 0.70 -12.73
C LEU A 475 -16.20 1.73 -12.80
N ARG A 476 -15.93 3.01 -12.60
CA ARG A 476 -16.93 4.09 -12.76
C ARG A 476 -17.46 4.20 -14.19
N GLN A 477 -16.67 3.81 -15.19
CA GLN A 477 -17.07 3.86 -16.59
C GLN A 477 -17.71 2.55 -17.10
N ALA A 478 -17.45 1.43 -16.43
CA ALA A 478 -17.92 0.12 -16.88
C ALA A 478 -19.44 0.04 -16.97
N ASP A 479 -19.96 -0.18 -18.18
CA ASP A 479 -21.38 -0.41 -18.43
C ASP A 479 -21.60 -1.55 -19.44
N ALA A 480 -22.85 -1.98 -19.59
CA ALA A 480 -23.21 -3.06 -20.51
C ALA A 480 -22.85 -2.73 -21.97
N ARG A 481 -22.82 -1.44 -22.37
CA ARG A 481 -22.45 -1.03 -23.72
C ARG A 481 -20.97 -1.28 -23.94
N ILE A 482 -20.10 -0.89 -23.01
CA ILE A 482 -18.66 -1.15 -23.09
C ILE A 482 -18.39 -2.67 -23.12
N ALA A 483 -19.04 -3.43 -22.24
CA ALA A 483 -18.91 -4.90 -22.21
C ALA A 483 -19.35 -5.58 -23.53
N SER A 484 -20.34 -4.98 -24.23
CA SER A 484 -20.80 -5.44 -25.55
C SER A 484 -20.08 -4.79 -26.74
N SER A 485 -19.30 -3.73 -26.50
CA SER A 485 -18.59 -2.98 -27.54
C SER A 485 -17.30 -3.68 -27.94
N GLY A 486 -16.67 -3.20 -29.02
CA GLY A 486 -15.36 -3.69 -29.46
C GLY A 486 -14.24 -3.25 -28.50
N ALA A 487 -13.10 -2.83 -29.06
CA ALA A 487 -12.07 -2.23 -28.23
C ALA A 487 -12.57 -0.92 -27.58
N HIS A 488 -12.05 -0.58 -26.40
CA HIS A 488 -12.41 0.67 -25.72
C HIS A 488 -11.21 1.25 -24.97
N LEU A 489 -11.03 2.57 -25.09
CA LEU A 489 -10.08 3.35 -24.30
C LEU A 489 -10.87 4.10 -23.22
N PHE A 490 -10.61 3.78 -21.95
CA PHE A 490 -11.26 4.44 -20.82
C PHE A 490 -10.73 5.86 -20.67
N ARG A 491 -11.60 6.79 -20.27
CA ARG A 491 -11.17 8.13 -19.91
C ARG A 491 -10.22 8.02 -18.72
N PRO A 492 -8.95 8.47 -18.83
CA PRO A 492 -8.01 8.46 -17.72
C PRO A 492 -8.45 9.40 -16.60
N ARG A 493 -8.08 9.09 -15.36
CA ARG A 493 -8.09 10.08 -14.28
C ARG A 493 -7.11 11.21 -14.55
N THR A 494 -7.25 12.32 -13.83
CA THR A 494 -6.26 13.41 -13.87
C THR A 494 -4.89 12.88 -13.42
N ALA A 495 -3.87 13.05 -14.25
CA ALA A 495 -2.50 12.68 -13.91
C ALA A 495 -1.82 13.81 -13.14
N VAL A 496 -0.97 13.46 -12.18
CA VAL A 496 -0.15 14.43 -11.44
C VAL A 496 1.29 14.32 -11.90
N ARG A 497 1.89 15.45 -12.24
CA ARG A 497 3.31 15.57 -12.60
C ARG A 497 4.16 15.48 -11.33
N VAL A 498 4.51 14.24 -10.98
CA VAL A 498 5.39 13.90 -9.86
C VAL A 498 6.73 13.38 -10.35
N ARG A 499 7.74 13.48 -9.49
CA ARG A 499 9.05 12.89 -9.70
C ARG A 499 9.04 11.45 -9.22
N ARG A 500 9.71 10.56 -9.97
CA ARG A 500 9.77 9.11 -9.70
C ARG A 500 10.45 8.82 -8.36
N ASP A 501 11.56 9.49 -8.10
CA ASP A 501 12.39 9.29 -6.93
C ASP A 501 13.11 10.59 -6.59
N GLU A 502 12.96 11.05 -5.35
CA GLU A 502 13.65 12.21 -4.79
C GLU A 502 14.74 11.82 -3.78
N ASN A 503 14.99 10.53 -3.58
CA ASN A 503 16.17 10.10 -2.85
C ASN A 503 17.42 10.54 -3.62
N GLN A 504 18.35 11.23 -2.96
CA GLN A 504 19.58 11.73 -3.59
C GLN A 504 20.79 10.86 -3.24
N ASP A 505 20.57 9.71 -2.61
CA ASP A 505 21.62 8.81 -2.12
C ASP A 505 21.29 7.34 -2.45
N THR A 506 22.13 6.45 -1.93
CA THR A 506 22.10 5.00 -2.04
C THR A 506 20.69 4.47 -1.70
N PRO A 507 20.13 3.57 -2.54
CA PRO A 507 18.80 3.04 -2.32
C PRO A 507 18.82 2.05 -1.15
N LEU A 508 17.64 1.76 -0.58
CA LEU A 508 17.55 0.68 0.39
C LEU A 508 17.89 -0.67 -0.27
N PRO A 509 18.53 -1.60 0.47
CA PRO A 509 18.70 -2.97 -0.02
C PRO A 509 17.35 -3.59 -0.42
N PRO A 510 17.27 -4.38 -1.51
CA PRO A 510 16.04 -5.02 -1.97
C PRO A 510 15.37 -5.92 -0.93
N GLU A 511 16.12 -6.39 0.06
CA GLU A 511 15.65 -7.24 1.15
C GLU A 511 14.84 -6.46 2.20
N VAL A 512 14.92 -5.13 2.21
CA VAL A 512 14.11 -4.29 3.09
C VAL A 512 12.67 -4.27 2.55
N PRO A 513 11.66 -4.70 3.33
CA PRO A 513 10.28 -4.67 2.89
C PRO A 513 9.84 -3.24 2.52
N ALA A 514 9.35 -3.06 1.30
CA ALA A 514 8.81 -1.79 0.83
C ALA A 514 7.53 -2.01 0.02
N GLY A 515 6.57 -1.11 0.20
CA GLY A 515 5.41 -0.97 -0.66
C GLY A 515 5.78 -0.27 -1.97
N LYS A 516 5.06 -0.58 -3.04
CA LYS A 516 5.21 0.14 -4.31
C LYS A 516 4.43 1.44 -4.23
N ASN A 517 5.01 2.52 -4.76
CA ASN A 517 4.24 3.71 -5.08
C ASN A 517 3.18 3.38 -6.15
N PRO A 518 2.07 4.14 -6.20
CA PRO A 518 1.21 4.16 -7.38
C PRO A 518 2.06 4.53 -8.61
N PRO A 519 1.70 4.07 -9.83
CA PRO A 519 2.50 4.35 -11.02
C PRO A 519 2.76 5.85 -11.23
N ASP A 520 3.98 6.19 -11.67
CA ASP A 520 4.35 7.57 -11.99
C ASP A 520 3.80 7.99 -13.35
N GLY A 521 2.87 8.94 -13.35
CA GLY A 521 2.34 9.57 -14.55
C GLY A 521 0.88 9.23 -14.84
N ALA A 522 0.53 9.18 -16.13
CA ALA A 522 -0.85 8.91 -16.57
C ALA A 522 -1.10 7.41 -16.70
N ILE A 523 -2.04 6.89 -15.90
CA ILE A 523 -2.55 5.52 -16.00
C ILE A 523 -3.59 5.48 -17.14
N LEU A 524 -3.30 4.70 -18.18
CA LEU A 524 -4.10 4.58 -19.38
C LEU A 524 -4.65 3.16 -19.47
N ASN A 525 -5.95 3.01 -19.22
CA ASN A 525 -6.63 1.72 -19.24
C ASN A 525 -7.37 1.53 -20.57
N TYR A 526 -7.27 0.34 -21.16
CA TYR A 526 -8.03 -0.03 -22.36
C TYR A 526 -8.42 -1.51 -22.33
N VAL A 527 -9.49 -1.87 -23.03
CA VAL A 527 -9.93 -3.26 -23.18
C VAL A 527 -9.95 -3.64 -24.65
N LEU A 528 -9.52 -4.87 -24.93
CA LEU A 528 -9.59 -5.50 -26.25
C LEU A 528 -10.49 -6.73 -26.18
N PRO A 529 -11.52 -6.86 -27.04
CA PRO A 529 -12.48 -7.98 -26.97
C PRO A 529 -11.86 -9.32 -27.41
N ALA A 530 -10.79 -9.27 -28.20
CA ALA A 530 -10.06 -10.42 -28.71
C ALA A 530 -8.59 -10.03 -28.93
N ASN A 531 -7.73 -11.04 -29.13
CA ASN A 531 -6.35 -10.80 -29.55
C ASN A 531 -6.34 -10.00 -30.86
N THR A 532 -5.61 -8.88 -30.90
CA THR A 532 -5.53 -8.06 -32.11
C THR A 532 -4.45 -8.61 -33.05
N ALA A 533 -4.83 -8.91 -34.29
CA ALA A 533 -3.90 -9.47 -35.29
C ALA A 533 -2.88 -8.43 -35.80
N GLY A 534 -3.30 -7.17 -35.92
CA GLY A 534 -2.42 -6.05 -36.25
C GLY A 534 -1.77 -5.42 -35.02
N ASP A 535 -0.81 -4.54 -35.26
CA ASP A 535 -0.19 -3.77 -34.19
C ASP A 535 -1.13 -2.69 -33.68
N ILE A 536 -0.99 -2.36 -32.40
CA ILE A 536 -1.71 -1.27 -31.77
C ILE A 536 -0.75 -0.16 -31.40
N GLN A 537 -1.28 1.07 -31.39
CA GLN A 537 -0.52 2.25 -31.00
C GLN A 537 -1.30 3.07 -29.99
N LEU A 538 -0.57 3.66 -29.05
CA LEU A 538 -1.09 4.64 -28.11
C LEU A 538 -0.31 5.93 -28.31
N GLU A 539 -1.01 7.00 -28.69
CA GLU A 539 -0.42 8.29 -29.01
C GLU A 539 -0.95 9.36 -28.07
N ILE A 540 -0.06 10.27 -27.68
CA ILE A 540 -0.36 11.42 -26.84
C ILE A 540 -0.20 12.68 -27.67
N TYR A 541 -1.23 13.51 -27.68
CA TYR A 541 -1.24 14.82 -28.32
C TYR A 541 -1.40 15.92 -27.28
N ASP A 542 -0.71 17.04 -27.48
CA ASP A 542 -0.95 18.26 -26.68
C ASP A 542 -2.18 19.04 -27.17
N ALA A 543 -2.45 20.17 -26.54
CA ALA A 543 -3.59 21.03 -26.87
C ALA A 543 -3.52 21.66 -28.27
N ASP A 544 -2.34 21.68 -28.91
CA ASP A 544 -2.10 22.22 -30.25
C ASP A 544 -2.12 21.11 -31.33
N GLU A 545 -2.61 19.91 -30.98
CA GLU A 545 -2.59 18.70 -31.81
C GLU A 545 -1.20 18.24 -32.25
N LYS A 546 -0.14 18.63 -31.53
CA LYS A 546 1.21 18.12 -31.77
C LYS A 546 1.39 16.78 -31.05
N LEU A 547 1.93 15.81 -31.77
CA LEU A 547 2.30 14.51 -31.19
C LEU A 547 3.44 14.71 -30.18
N VAL A 548 3.20 14.30 -28.94
CA VAL A 548 4.16 14.33 -27.82
C VAL A 548 4.91 13.01 -27.75
N ARG A 549 4.19 11.89 -27.63
CA ARG A 549 4.78 10.55 -27.51
C ARG A 549 3.89 9.50 -28.16
N SER A 550 4.51 8.45 -28.67
CA SER A 550 3.83 7.29 -29.26
C SER A 550 4.42 6.00 -28.70
N PHE A 551 3.56 5.03 -28.43
CA PHE A 551 3.90 3.69 -27.93
C PHE A 551 3.30 2.65 -28.87
N SER A 552 3.98 1.51 -29.01
CA SER A 552 3.61 0.45 -29.94
C SER A 552 3.58 -0.92 -29.25
N SER A 553 2.77 -1.83 -29.78
CA SER A 553 2.86 -3.26 -29.43
C SER A 553 4.04 -3.96 -30.10
N VAL A 554 4.68 -3.32 -31.07
CA VAL A 554 5.92 -3.80 -31.68
C VAL A 554 7.08 -3.35 -30.80
N PRO A 555 7.90 -4.28 -30.27
CA PRO A 555 9.12 -3.91 -29.57
C PRO A 555 10.00 -3.04 -30.47
N GLY A 556 10.62 -2.01 -29.91
CA GLY A 556 11.67 -1.28 -30.61
C GLY A 556 12.82 -2.23 -31.00
N PRO A 557 13.66 -1.86 -31.99
CA PRO A 557 14.85 -2.64 -32.33
C PRO A 557 15.69 -2.84 -31.07
N LYS A 558 16.00 -4.11 -30.73
CA LYS A 558 16.96 -4.41 -29.67
C LYS A 558 18.35 -3.99 -30.15
N GLU A 559 18.93 -2.97 -29.53
CA GLU A 559 20.37 -2.80 -29.60
C GLU A 559 21.04 -4.00 -28.90
N PRO A 560 22.27 -4.38 -29.28
CA PRO A 560 22.99 -5.46 -28.60
C PRO A 560 23.09 -5.13 -27.11
N GLU A 561 22.37 -5.88 -26.27
CA GLU A 561 22.41 -5.72 -24.82
C GLU A 561 23.78 -6.21 -24.33
N GLU A 562 24.70 -5.27 -24.10
CA GLU A 562 25.89 -5.54 -23.30
C GLU A 562 25.48 -5.74 -21.84
N THR A 563 26.11 -6.70 -21.15
CA THR A 563 25.81 -7.00 -19.76
C THR A 563 25.99 -5.73 -18.90
N PRO A 564 24.96 -5.28 -18.16
CA PRO A 564 25.05 -4.09 -17.35
C PRO A 564 26.05 -4.27 -16.19
N PHE A 565 26.70 -3.18 -15.76
CA PHE A 565 27.58 -3.16 -14.59
C PHE A 565 26.83 -3.17 -13.25
N VAL A 566 25.50 -3.13 -13.29
CA VAL A 566 24.60 -3.20 -12.13
C VAL A 566 23.75 -4.46 -12.22
N ALA A 567 23.25 -4.93 -11.08
CA ALA A 567 22.38 -6.10 -11.08
C ALA A 567 21.08 -5.83 -11.86
N GLU A 568 20.69 -6.78 -12.71
CA GLU A 568 19.59 -6.60 -13.69
C GLU A 568 18.24 -6.32 -13.02
N TYR A 569 18.02 -6.81 -11.79
CA TYR A 569 16.78 -6.57 -11.05
C TYR A 569 16.56 -5.09 -10.67
N TRP A 570 17.55 -4.20 -10.80
CA TRP A 570 17.36 -2.76 -10.63
C TRP A 570 16.74 -2.10 -11.86
N ILE A 571 17.01 -2.64 -13.05
CA ILE A 571 16.78 -1.96 -14.32
C ILE A 571 15.29 -1.97 -14.66
N GLY A 572 14.79 -0.81 -15.07
CA GLY A 572 13.45 -0.65 -15.63
C GLY A 572 13.44 -1.05 -17.09
N HIS A 573 12.54 -1.94 -17.48
CA HIS A 573 12.39 -2.38 -18.86
C HIS A 573 11.19 -1.68 -19.53
N PRO A 574 11.33 -1.20 -20.77
CA PRO A 574 10.21 -0.65 -21.52
C PRO A 574 9.07 -1.67 -21.64
N GLN A 575 7.87 -1.27 -21.23
CA GLN A 575 6.67 -2.09 -21.39
C GLN A 575 6.12 -1.90 -22.81
N ALA A 576 5.97 -2.99 -23.58
CA ALA A 576 5.25 -2.95 -24.85
C ALA A 576 3.73 -2.89 -24.63
N LEU A 577 2.98 -2.31 -25.57
CA LEU A 577 1.51 -2.37 -25.51
C LEU A 577 1.05 -3.82 -25.71
N SER A 578 0.18 -4.30 -24.81
CA SER A 578 -0.42 -5.62 -24.91
C SER A 578 -1.53 -5.64 -25.96
N LYS A 579 -1.42 -6.55 -26.93
CA LYS A 579 -2.46 -6.80 -27.94
C LYS A 579 -3.33 -8.02 -27.63
N ALA A 580 -3.20 -8.57 -26.43
CA ALA A 580 -3.99 -9.72 -25.98
C ALA A 580 -5.46 -9.33 -25.72
N ALA A 581 -6.37 -10.29 -25.72
CA ALA A 581 -7.74 -10.07 -25.25
C ALA A 581 -7.76 -9.71 -23.76
N GLY A 582 -8.71 -8.88 -23.35
CA GLY A 582 -8.91 -8.47 -21.95
C GLY A 582 -8.56 -7.01 -21.67
N MET A 583 -8.54 -6.69 -20.38
CA MET A 583 -8.24 -5.35 -19.86
C MET A 583 -6.72 -5.18 -19.71
N HIS A 584 -6.22 -4.01 -20.10
CA HIS A 584 -4.80 -3.66 -20.04
C HIS A 584 -4.62 -2.30 -19.40
N ARG A 585 -3.54 -2.17 -18.63
CA ARG A 585 -3.07 -0.92 -18.03
C ARG A 585 -1.71 -0.58 -18.64
N PHE A 586 -1.57 0.63 -19.14
CA PHE A 586 -0.32 1.20 -19.64
C PHE A 586 -0.04 2.52 -18.95
N VAL A 587 1.21 2.83 -18.66
CA VAL A 587 1.58 4.05 -17.93
C VAL A 587 2.45 4.93 -18.82
N TRP A 588 1.95 6.13 -19.13
CA TRP A 588 2.79 7.17 -19.70
C TRP A 588 3.39 8.00 -18.56
N ASN A 589 4.72 7.92 -18.41
CA ASN A 589 5.51 8.63 -17.40
C ASN A 589 5.54 10.17 -17.55
N LEU A 590 4.65 10.75 -18.36
CA LEU A 590 4.54 12.18 -18.63
C LEU A 590 5.80 12.80 -19.24
N ARG A 591 6.65 12.00 -19.88
CA ARG A 591 7.86 12.49 -20.56
C ARG A 591 7.70 12.44 -22.08
N ASP A 592 8.34 13.38 -22.76
CA ASP A 592 8.71 13.29 -24.17
C ASP A 592 9.59 12.04 -24.44
N PRO A 593 9.80 11.64 -25.71
CA PRO A 593 10.69 10.55 -26.05
C PRO A 593 12.10 10.75 -25.48
N ASP A 594 12.68 9.66 -24.97
CA ASP A 594 14.04 9.68 -24.44
C ASP A 594 15.03 9.91 -25.61
N PRO A 595 15.93 10.92 -25.54
CA PRO A 595 16.89 11.16 -26.60
C PRO A 595 17.93 10.05 -26.63
N ARG A 596 18.44 9.71 -27.82
CA ARG A 596 19.49 8.70 -27.94
C ARG A 596 20.81 9.29 -27.43
N ALA A 597 21.50 8.52 -26.59
CA ALA A 597 22.76 8.88 -26.00
C ALA A 597 23.78 7.75 -26.15
N ILE A 598 25.05 8.09 -26.01
CA ILE A 598 26.17 7.15 -26.07
C ILE A 598 26.44 6.72 -24.63
N HIS A 599 26.43 5.41 -24.36
CA HIS A 599 26.74 4.87 -23.04
C HIS A 599 28.03 4.06 -23.11
N ALA A 600 29.13 4.64 -22.63
CA ALA A 600 30.31 3.85 -22.32
C ALA A 600 30.00 2.93 -21.14
N GLN A 601 30.49 1.69 -21.15
CA GLN A 601 30.28 0.75 -20.07
C GLN A 601 30.81 1.29 -18.74
N SER A 602 29.92 1.45 -17.75
CA SER A 602 30.22 2.06 -16.47
C SER A 602 29.19 1.65 -15.41
N PRO A 603 29.60 1.42 -14.14
CA PRO A 603 28.67 1.20 -13.04
C PRO A 603 27.85 2.47 -12.68
N TYR A 604 28.19 3.62 -13.26
CA TYR A 604 27.56 4.91 -12.99
C TYR A 604 26.56 5.36 -14.08
N ASN A 605 26.24 4.48 -15.03
CA ASN A 605 25.26 4.79 -16.08
C ASN A 605 23.82 4.86 -15.57
N TYR A 606 23.54 4.30 -14.40
CA TYR A 606 22.23 4.36 -13.76
C TYR A 606 22.25 5.34 -12.58
N PRO A 607 21.12 6.00 -12.28
CA PRO A 607 21.03 6.91 -11.15
C PRO A 607 21.30 6.15 -9.83
N ILE A 608 21.96 6.84 -8.90
CA ILE A 608 22.21 6.30 -7.55
C ILE A 608 20.90 5.94 -6.85
N ALA A 609 19.86 6.74 -7.06
CA ALA A 609 18.49 6.54 -6.57
C ALA A 609 17.76 5.47 -7.42
N ALA A 610 18.21 4.22 -7.26
CA ALA A 610 17.67 3.09 -7.99
C ALA A 610 16.42 2.52 -7.29
N ILE A 611 15.44 2.13 -8.10
CA ILE A 611 14.23 1.45 -7.66
C ILE A 611 14.22 0.08 -8.32
N VAL A 612 14.02 -0.98 -7.55
CA VAL A 612 13.95 -2.36 -8.05
C VAL A 612 12.94 -2.46 -9.21
N GLY A 613 13.41 -2.95 -10.36
CA GLY A 613 12.65 -3.16 -11.59
C GLY A 613 12.16 -1.89 -12.28
N SER A 614 12.60 -0.71 -11.84
CA SER A 614 12.04 0.58 -12.30
C SER A 614 13.10 1.66 -12.51
N THR A 615 14.39 1.32 -12.54
CA THR A 615 15.49 2.27 -12.73
C THR A 615 15.74 2.54 -14.21
N PRO A 616 15.47 3.77 -14.72
CA PRO A 616 15.68 4.09 -16.13
C PRO A 616 17.16 4.31 -16.42
N LEU A 617 17.54 4.08 -17.67
CA LEU A 617 18.82 4.53 -18.23
C LEU A 617 18.68 6.01 -18.63
N PRO A 618 19.40 6.95 -18.00
CA PRO A 618 19.42 8.36 -18.42
C PRO A 618 20.18 8.53 -19.74
N PRO A 619 19.99 9.63 -20.48
CA PRO A 619 19.05 10.70 -20.20
C PRO A 619 17.62 10.31 -20.55
N GLN A 620 16.66 10.71 -19.70
CA GLN A 620 15.25 10.61 -20.04
C GLN A 620 14.79 11.85 -20.81
N GLY A 621 13.70 11.72 -21.57
CA GLY A 621 13.03 12.85 -22.19
C GLY A 621 12.47 13.83 -21.14
N PRO A 622 12.32 15.11 -21.48
CA PRO A 622 11.79 16.10 -20.55
C PRO A 622 10.36 15.77 -20.11
N LEU A 623 10.02 16.14 -18.87
CA LEU A 623 8.63 16.10 -18.41
C LEU A 623 7.79 17.15 -19.15
N VAL A 624 6.58 16.76 -19.55
CA VAL A 624 5.63 17.69 -20.15
C VAL A 624 5.10 18.71 -19.13
N LEU A 625 4.52 19.79 -19.63
CA LEU A 625 3.91 20.82 -18.77
C LEU A 625 2.54 20.37 -18.24
N PRO A 626 2.12 20.87 -17.07
CA PRO A 626 0.72 20.78 -16.67
C PRO A 626 -0.20 21.41 -17.74
N GLY A 627 -1.28 20.72 -18.09
CA GLY A 627 -2.15 21.12 -19.20
C GLY A 627 -3.11 20.04 -19.67
N LYS A 628 -3.75 20.31 -20.80
CA LYS A 628 -4.68 19.39 -21.47
C LYS A 628 -3.94 18.63 -22.57
N TYR A 629 -4.22 17.33 -22.63
CA TYR A 629 -3.70 16.39 -23.60
C TYR A 629 -4.85 15.52 -24.14
N GLU A 630 -4.63 14.85 -25.27
CA GLU A 630 -5.52 13.83 -25.81
C GLU A 630 -4.75 12.52 -25.98
N VAL A 631 -5.32 11.43 -25.45
CA VAL A 631 -4.83 10.07 -25.67
C VAL A 631 -5.60 9.45 -26.82
N ARG A 632 -4.88 8.87 -27.77
CA ARG A 632 -5.44 8.14 -28.91
C ARG A 632 -4.97 6.70 -28.92
N LEU A 633 -5.89 5.75 -28.84
CA LEU A 633 -5.61 4.33 -29.04
C LEU A 633 -6.00 3.94 -30.47
N LYS A 634 -5.04 3.46 -31.26
CA LYS A 634 -5.27 2.85 -32.57
C LYS A 634 -5.27 1.34 -32.40
N ALA A 635 -6.43 0.70 -32.58
CA ALA A 635 -6.58 -0.74 -32.48
C ALA A 635 -7.68 -1.24 -33.43
N GLY A 636 -7.43 -2.37 -34.12
CA GLY A 636 -8.42 -2.99 -35.00
C GLY A 636 -8.90 -2.08 -36.15
N GLY A 637 -8.07 -1.16 -36.63
CA GLY A 637 -8.44 -0.17 -37.66
C GLY A 637 -9.30 0.98 -37.16
N GLN A 638 -9.56 1.08 -35.86
CA GLN A 638 -10.31 2.16 -35.22
C GLN A 638 -9.38 3.06 -34.39
N VAL A 639 -9.82 4.30 -34.16
CA VAL A 639 -9.13 5.27 -33.30
C VAL A 639 -10.06 5.69 -32.16
N PHE A 640 -9.69 5.35 -30.93
CA PHE A 640 -10.39 5.75 -29.72
C PHE A 640 -9.68 6.95 -29.11
N ARG A 641 -10.44 7.97 -28.70
CA ARG A 641 -9.90 9.24 -28.20
C ARG A 641 -10.44 9.52 -26.81
N GLN A 642 -9.57 9.94 -25.90
CA GLN A 642 -9.96 10.38 -24.56
C GLN A 642 -9.16 11.62 -24.14
N PRO A 643 -9.79 12.61 -23.50
CA PRO A 643 -9.08 13.73 -22.92
C PRO A 643 -8.28 13.29 -21.69
N LEU A 644 -7.11 13.90 -21.50
CA LEU A 644 -6.26 13.73 -20.33
C LEU A 644 -5.90 15.10 -19.77
N GLU A 645 -6.03 15.28 -18.46
CA GLU A 645 -5.54 16.47 -17.76
C GLU A 645 -4.29 16.09 -16.97
N VAL A 646 -3.23 16.88 -17.10
CA VAL A 646 -2.03 16.80 -16.28
C VAL A 646 -2.00 18.00 -15.35
N LYS A 647 -2.00 17.77 -14.03
CA LYS A 647 -1.85 18.80 -13.01
C LYS A 647 -0.44 18.77 -12.42
N MET A 648 -0.01 19.91 -11.91
CA MET A 648 1.22 19.99 -11.14
C MET A 648 1.05 19.28 -9.80
N ASP A 649 2.12 18.68 -9.26
CA ASP A 649 2.16 18.34 -7.84
C ASP A 649 1.83 19.61 -7.02
N PRO A 650 0.76 19.62 -6.23
CA PRO A 650 0.31 20.82 -5.51
C PRO A 650 1.29 21.29 -4.44
N ARG A 651 2.32 20.50 -4.11
CA ARG A 651 3.41 20.88 -3.19
C ARG A 651 4.50 21.70 -3.88
N VAL A 652 4.50 21.77 -5.21
CA VAL A 652 5.49 22.52 -5.98
C VAL A 652 4.95 23.91 -6.32
N GLU A 653 5.72 24.94 -5.95
CA GLU A 653 5.34 26.36 -6.12
C GLU A 653 5.87 27.00 -7.41
N ALA A 654 6.63 26.26 -8.23
CA ALA A 654 7.24 26.78 -9.44
C ALA A 654 6.21 27.34 -10.43
N ALA A 655 6.49 28.53 -10.95
CA ALA A 655 5.60 29.20 -11.89
C ALA A 655 5.65 28.53 -13.28
N ARG A 656 4.55 28.62 -14.03
CA ARG A 656 4.43 27.99 -15.36
C ARG A 656 5.55 28.41 -16.33
N ASN A 657 5.98 29.67 -16.28
CA ASN A 657 7.07 30.19 -17.12
C ASN A 657 8.43 29.60 -16.76
N GLU A 658 8.66 29.23 -15.49
CA GLU A 658 9.88 28.54 -15.06
C GLU A 658 9.93 27.12 -15.62
N LEU A 659 8.81 26.38 -15.49
CA LEU A 659 8.66 25.04 -16.08
C LEU A 659 8.82 25.07 -17.61
N GLN A 660 8.22 26.07 -18.27
CA GLN A 660 8.37 26.29 -19.71
C GLN A 660 9.83 26.53 -20.09
N SER A 661 10.56 27.35 -19.33
CA SER A 661 11.98 27.64 -19.57
C SER A 661 12.84 26.37 -19.43
N SER A 662 12.53 25.53 -18.43
CA SER A 662 13.18 24.23 -18.24
C SER A 662 12.93 23.29 -19.42
N LEU A 663 11.66 23.11 -19.81
CA LEU A 663 11.29 22.28 -20.97
C LEU A 663 11.99 22.74 -22.25
N GLU A 664 12.04 24.04 -22.53
CA GLU A 664 12.70 24.58 -23.72
C GLU A 664 14.21 24.31 -23.75
N LEU A 665 14.88 24.38 -22.60
CA LEU A 665 16.30 24.06 -22.51
C LEU A 665 16.53 22.55 -22.68
N GLN A 666 15.72 21.71 -22.04
CA GLN A 666 15.83 20.26 -22.16
C GLN A 666 15.56 19.79 -23.60
N LEU A 667 14.57 20.35 -24.30
CA LEU A 667 14.32 20.03 -25.72
C LEU A 667 15.49 20.43 -26.62
N LYS A 668 16.16 21.54 -26.32
CA LYS A 668 17.41 21.95 -27.02
C LYS A 668 18.54 20.96 -26.77
N ILE A 669 18.69 20.49 -25.53
CA ILE A 669 19.67 19.45 -25.15
C ILE A 669 19.37 18.14 -25.88
N SER A 670 18.12 17.65 -25.85
CA SER A 670 17.69 16.45 -26.59
C SER A 670 17.99 16.53 -28.08
N SER A 671 17.69 17.67 -28.72
CA SER A 671 17.97 17.88 -30.14
C SER A 671 19.47 17.81 -30.47
N LEU A 672 20.30 18.30 -29.56
CA LEU A 672 21.76 18.28 -29.73
C LEU A 672 22.37 16.90 -29.45
N LEU A 673 21.86 16.18 -28.44
CA LEU A 673 22.22 14.78 -28.15
C LEU A 673 21.96 13.91 -29.37
N GLU A 674 20.76 14.03 -29.96
CA GLU A 674 20.37 13.24 -31.12
C GLU A 674 21.30 13.46 -32.32
N LYS A 675 21.67 14.72 -32.61
CA LYS A 675 22.63 15.05 -33.68
C LYS A 675 24.02 14.46 -33.40
N ASN A 676 24.49 14.59 -32.16
CA ASN A 676 25.77 14.05 -31.74
C ASN A 676 25.80 12.52 -31.82
N PHE A 677 24.74 11.84 -31.35
CA PHE A 677 24.59 10.39 -31.43
C PHE A 677 24.60 9.89 -32.88
N VAL A 678 23.85 10.54 -33.78
CA VAL A 678 23.85 10.18 -35.20
C VAL A 678 25.24 10.33 -35.80
N GLY A 679 25.95 11.42 -35.51
CA GLY A 679 27.34 11.61 -35.97
C GLY A 679 28.27 10.50 -35.48
N TYR A 680 28.17 10.11 -34.21
CA TYR A 680 28.94 9.00 -33.64
C TYR A 680 28.58 7.63 -34.24
N GLN A 681 27.32 7.36 -34.53
CA GLN A 681 26.94 6.11 -35.17
C GLN A 681 27.49 6.02 -36.61
N GLN A 682 27.53 7.16 -37.32
CA GLN A 682 28.14 7.22 -38.65
C GLN A 682 29.66 6.95 -38.59
N THR A 683 30.36 7.46 -37.55
CA THR A 683 31.78 7.14 -37.36
C THR A 683 31.98 5.64 -37.14
N LYS A 684 31.17 5.00 -36.28
CA LYS A 684 31.23 3.55 -36.04
C LYS A 684 31.03 2.72 -37.30
N VAL A 685 30.03 3.07 -38.12
CA VAL A 685 29.78 2.39 -39.40
C VAL A 685 30.98 2.51 -40.33
N LEU A 686 31.59 3.70 -40.43
CA LEU A 686 32.77 3.90 -41.28
C LEU A 686 33.99 3.13 -40.75
N ARG A 687 34.28 3.20 -39.45
CA ARG A 687 35.38 2.44 -38.82
C ARG A 687 35.24 0.93 -39.01
N GLY A 688 34.01 0.40 -38.94
CA GLY A 688 33.73 -0.99 -39.26
C GLY A 688 34.16 -1.37 -40.68
N ARG A 689 33.92 -0.49 -41.67
CA ARG A 689 34.38 -0.69 -43.06
C ARG A 689 35.90 -0.55 -43.19
N LEU A 690 36.50 0.43 -42.51
CA LEU A 690 37.96 0.62 -42.49
C LEU A 690 38.67 -0.59 -41.89
N THR A 691 38.09 -1.21 -40.85
CA THR A 691 38.61 -2.43 -40.23
C THR A 691 38.72 -3.57 -41.23
N GLU A 692 37.76 -3.73 -42.14
CA GLU A 692 37.85 -4.73 -43.21
C GLU A 692 38.95 -4.39 -44.24
N LEU A 693 39.13 -3.10 -44.57
CA LEU A 693 40.20 -2.67 -45.47
C LEU A 693 41.60 -2.86 -44.87
N MET A 694 41.74 -2.68 -43.55
CA MET A 694 43.00 -2.88 -42.83
C MET A 694 43.43 -4.35 -42.73
N LYS A 695 42.57 -5.33 -43.07
CA LYS A 695 42.96 -6.76 -43.15
C LYS A 695 43.84 -7.10 -44.36
N ARG A 696 44.03 -6.16 -45.28
CA ARG A 696 44.99 -6.26 -46.38
C ARG A 696 46.44 -6.30 -45.85
N PRO A 697 47.44 -6.72 -46.65
CA PRO A 697 48.84 -6.69 -46.24
C PRO A 697 49.27 -5.31 -45.73
N GLU A 698 50.13 -5.25 -44.71
CA GLU A 698 50.51 -3.99 -44.05
C GLU A 698 51.18 -2.98 -45.01
N GLU A 699 51.80 -3.45 -46.10
CA GLU A 699 52.39 -2.57 -47.11
C GLU A 699 51.39 -2.10 -48.20
N ASP A 700 50.13 -2.58 -48.19
CA ASP A 700 49.10 -2.13 -49.13
C ASP A 700 48.77 -0.64 -48.85
N PRO A 701 48.94 0.27 -49.83
CA PRO A 701 48.63 1.69 -49.65
C PRO A 701 47.20 1.95 -49.13
N ILE A 702 46.25 1.08 -49.46
CA ILE A 702 44.86 1.17 -48.98
C ILE A 702 44.78 0.83 -47.49
N ALA A 703 45.51 -0.18 -47.03
CA ALA A 703 45.55 -0.54 -45.60
C ALA A 703 46.15 0.60 -44.77
N VAL A 704 47.25 1.19 -45.24
CA VAL A 704 47.91 2.33 -44.59
C VAL A 704 46.99 3.55 -44.53
N ALA A 705 46.35 3.89 -45.65
CA ALA A 705 45.42 5.02 -45.71
C ALA A 705 44.16 4.79 -44.85
N ALA A 706 43.63 3.56 -44.83
CA ALA A 706 42.51 3.19 -43.97
C ALA A 706 42.87 3.30 -42.48
N GLY A 707 44.07 2.86 -42.08
CA GLY A 707 44.55 3.01 -40.70
C GLY A 707 44.78 4.46 -40.28
N ALA A 708 45.29 5.30 -41.17
CA ALA A 708 45.45 6.73 -40.91
C ALA A 708 44.09 7.44 -40.74
N LEU A 709 43.09 7.09 -41.55
CA LEU A 709 41.74 7.60 -41.40
C LEU A 709 41.07 7.07 -40.13
N ASP A 710 41.21 5.78 -39.81
CA ASP A 710 40.66 5.20 -38.59
C ASP A 710 41.21 5.90 -37.35
N ALA A 711 42.51 6.21 -37.30
CA ALA A 711 43.11 6.94 -36.19
C ALA A 711 42.55 8.37 -36.02
N LYS A 712 42.29 9.08 -37.12
CA LYS A 712 41.64 10.40 -37.08
C LYS A 712 40.21 10.31 -36.56
N ILE A 713 39.46 9.31 -37.02
CA ILE A 713 38.08 9.09 -36.57
C ILE A 713 38.06 8.66 -35.10
N ALA A 714 38.97 7.80 -34.67
CA ALA A 714 39.12 7.37 -33.27
C ALA A 714 39.40 8.56 -32.34
N ALA A 715 40.27 9.49 -32.75
CA ALA A 715 40.52 10.71 -32.00
C ALA A 715 39.28 11.63 -31.90
N LEU A 716 38.43 11.65 -32.93
CA LEU A 716 37.18 12.40 -32.94
C LEU A 716 36.07 11.75 -32.12
N GLU A 717 35.97 10.41 -32.14
CA GLU A 717 35.12 9.64 -31.22
C GLU A 717 35.49 9.97 -29.77
N GLY A 718 36.80 9.92 -29.49
CA GLY A 718 37.38 10.09 -28.16
C GLY A 718 37.09 8.91 -27.23
N GLU A 719 37.39 9.10 -25.95
CA GLU A 719 37.19 8.11 -24.90
C GLU A 719 36.38 8.71 -23.75
N ALA A 720 35.81 7.83 -22.91
CA ALA A 720 35.09 8.25 -21.71
C ALA A 720 36.04 8.99 -20.77
N THR A 721 35.61 10.16 -20.26
CA THR A 721 36.44 10.91 -19.30
C THR A 721 36.24 10.35 -17.89
N PRO A 722 37.31 10.07 -17.12
CA PRO A 722 37.16 9.69 -15.72
C PRO A 722 36.39 10.76 -14.92
N ILE A 723 35.53 10.33 -14.00
CA ILE A 723 34.56 11.18 -13.27
C ILE A 723 35.19 12.40 -12.57
N LEU A 724 36.47 12.32 -12.18
CA LEU A 724 37.19 13.38 -11.46
C LEU A 724 38.08 14.25 -12.35
N GLU A 725 38.09 14.01 -13.67
CA GLU A 725 38.92 14.78 -14.60
C GLU A 725 38.10 15.77 -15.42
N THR A 726 38.64 16.98 -15.59
CA THR A 726 38.08 17.94 -16.54
C THR A 726 38.33 17.43 -17.96
N PRO A 727 37.30 17.39 -18.83
CA PRO A 727 37.49 16.96 -20.21
C PRO A 727 38.51 17.85 -20.93
N LYS A 728 39.47 17.23 -21.61
CA LYS A 728 40.58 17.92 -22.30
C LYS A 728 40.29 18.20 -23.77
N THR A 729 39.26 17.57 -24.34
CA THR A 729 38.87 17.67 -25.76
C THR A 729 37.35 17.81 -25.88
N SER A 730 36.86 18.24 -27.05
CA SER A 730 35.43 18.23 -27.40
C SER A 730 35.13 17.09 -28.37
N SER A 731 35.53 15.87 -28.04
CA SER A 731 35.20 14.68 -28.84
C SER A 731 33.70 14.40 -28.82
N LEU A 732 33.22 13.55 -29.73
CA LEU A 732 31.80 13.18 -29.80
C LEU A 732 31.32 12.57 -28.48
N MET A 733 32.10 11.66 -27.87
CA MET A 733 31.76 11.05 -26.57
C MET A 733 31.72 12.08 -25.44
N VAL A 734 32.73 12.95 -25.31
CA VAL A 734 32.76 13.97 -24.24
C VAL A 734 31.56 14.92 -24.35
N VAL A 735 31.23 15.34 -25.56
CA VAL A 735 30.04 16.17 -25.81
C VAL A 735 28.78 15.41 -25.40
N ASN A 736 28.65 14.12 -25.72
CA ASN A 736 27.49 13.32 -25.34
C ASN A 736 27.35 13.19 -23.81
N ASP A 737 28.44 12.83 -23.12
CA ASP A 737 28.47 12.67 -21.67
C ASP A 737 28.08 13.98 -20.96
N THR A 738 28.65 15.10 -21.42
CA THR A 738 28.34 16.43 -20.84
C THR A 738 26.92 16.91 -21.12
N LEU A 739 26.35 16.59 -22.28
CA LEU A 739 24.94 16.84 -22.57
C LEU A 739 24.01 15.99 -21.71
N THR A 740 24.34 14.71 -21.52
CA THR A 740 23.59 13.79 -20.66
C THR A 740 23.61 14.28 -19.21
N ALA A 741 24.77 14.70 -18.70
CA ALA A 741 24.90 15.29 -17.37
C ALA A 741 24.12 16.61 -17.24
N LEU A 742 24.16 17.48 -18.26
CA LEU A 742 23.39 18.72 -18.26
C LEU A 742 21.87 18.45 -18.31
N MET A 743 21.44 17.43 -19.05
CA MET A 743 20.03 17.01 -19.07
C MET A 743 19.58 16.58 -17.67
N ALA A 744 20.35 15.74 -16.99
CA ALA A 744 20.05 15.30 -15.63
C ALA A 744 20.04 16.47 -14.63
N LEU A 745 20.98 17.43 -14.77
CA LEU A 745 21.01 18.63 -13.92
C LEU A 745 19.75 19.48 -14.08
N VAL A 746 19.33 19.74 -15.32
CA VAL A 746 18.13 20.55 -15.59
C VAL A 746 16.85 19.80 -15.22
N ASP A 747 16.84 18.47 -15.36
CA ASP A 747 15.71 17.64 -14.96
C ASP A 747 15.59 17.41 -13.45
N GLY A 748 16.64 17.71 -12.67
CA GLY A 748 16.69 17.34 -11.25
C GLY A 748 15.63 18.00 -10.35
N ALA A 749 15.00 19.09 -10.78
CA ALA A 749 13.96 19.76 -10.01
C ALA A 749 12.95 20.48 -10.89
N ASP A 750 11.78 20.76 -10.32
CA ASP A 750 10.78 21.62 -10.94
C ASP A 750 11.07 23.09 -10.62
N SER A 751 12.00 23.67 -11.39
CA SER A 751 12.42 25.07 -11.24
C SER A 751 12.94 25.62 -12.57
N ALA A 752 13.14 26.95 -12.63
CA ALA A 752 13.82 27.56 -13.77
C ALA A 752 15.29 27.10 -13.84
N PRO A 753 15.85 26.84 -15.04
CA PRO A 753 17.27 26.56 -15.17
C PRO A 753 18.12 27.76 -14.75
N SER A 754 19.26 27.50 -14.12
CA SER A 754 20.21 28.55 -13.73
C SER A 754 20.89 29.20 -14.93
N GLU A 755 21.42 30.41 -14.75
CA GLU A 755 22.24 31.08 -15.78
C GLU A 755 23.45 30.23 -16.19
N GLU A 756 24.03 29.51 -15.23
CA GLU A 756 25.13 28.57 -15.45
C GLU A 756 24.70 27.39 -16.32
N SER A 757 23.47 26.89 -16.16
CA SER A 757 22.93 25.82 -17.02
C SER A 757 22.80 26.29 -18.46
N PHE A 758 22.29 27.51 -18.68
CA PHE A 758 22.26 28.11 -20.01
C PHE A 758 23.67 28.38 -20.58
N ALA A 759 24.61 28.82 -19.74
CA ALA A 759 26.00 29.05 -20.15
C ALA A 759 26.71 27.73 -20.51
N ALA A 760 26.47 26.67 -19.75
CA ALA A 760 26.95 25.32 -20.03
C ALA A 760 26.41 24.82 -21.37
N TYR A 761 25.10 24.94 -21.62
CA TYR A 761 24.50 24.58 -22.91
C TYR A 761 25.16 25.32 -24.07
N ARG A 762 25.35 26.65 -23.97
CA ARG A 762 26.02 27.44 -25.02
C ARG A 762 27.44 26.94 -25.30
N ARG A 763 28.20 26.60 -24.26
CA ARG A 763 29.57 26.07 -24.39
C ARG A 763 29.59 24.69 -25.05
N ILE A 764 28.73 23.78 -24.59
CA ILE A 764 28.66 22.41 -25.11
C ILE A 764 28.13 22.41 -26.54
N CYS A 765 27.17 23.28 -26.88
CA CYS A 765 26.68 23.47 -28.24
C CYS A 765 27.79 23.88 -29.20
N LYS A 766 28.67 24.80 -28.79
CA LYS A 766 29.84 25.18 -29.59
C LYS A 766 30.75 23.97 -29.84
N GLY A 767 31.12 23.22 -28.80
CA GLY A 767 31.97 22.02 -28.93
C GLY A 767 31.34 20.93 -29.78
N SER A 768 30.02 20.72 -29.66
CA SER A 768 29.27 19.76 -30.49
C SER A 768 29.31 20.13 -31.98
N ASN A 769 29.10 21.41 -32.29
CA ASN A 769 29.18 21.90 -33.68
C ASN A 769 30.60 21.76 -34.25
N GLU A 770 31.63 22.01 -33.46
CA GLU A 770 33.04 21.81 -33.87
C GLU A 770 33.34 20.33 -34.15
N ALA A 771 32.91 19.41 -33.28
CA ALA A 771 33.08 17.97 -33.46
C ALA A 771 32.33 17.44 -34.69
N LEU A 772 31.08 17.86 -34.88
CA LEU A 772 30.27 17.45 -36.03
C LEU A 772 30.80 18.02 -37.35
N ALA A 773 31.35 19.24 -37.34
CA ALA A 773 32.00 19.81 -38.52
C ALA A 773 33.29 19.05 -38.87
N ALA A 774 34.09 18.67 -37.87
CA ALA A 774 35.27 17.82 -38.08
C ALA A 774 34.89 16.45 -38.64
N TRP A 775 33.76 15.86 -38.20
CA TRP A 775 33.24 14.62 -38.78
C TRP A 775 32.88 14.79 -40.25
N GLN A 776 32.13 15.83 -40.59
CA GLN A 776 31.76 16.13 -41.98
C GLN A 776 32.97 16.36 -42.88
N GLU A 777 34.05 16.96 -42.35
CA GLU A 777 35.30 17.12 -43.09
C GLU A 777 35.99 15.79 -43.37
N LEU A 778 36.10 14.90 -42.36
CA LEU A 778 36.66 13.55 -42.54
C LEU A 778 35.87 12.73 -43.55
N GLU A 779 34.53 12.81 -43.50
CA GLU A 779 33.65 12.10 -44.43
C GLU A 779 33.79 12.65 -45.87
N SER A 780 33.74 13.97 -46.04
CA SER A 780 33.71 14.60 -47.37
C SER A 780 35.08 14.68 -48.06
N LYS A 781 36.19 14.65 -47.31
CA LYS A 781 37.55 14.75 -47.86
C LYS A 781 38.31 13.44 -47.74
N ASP A 782 38.56 12.97 -46.52
CA ASP A 782 39.45 11.82 -46.32
C ASP A 782 38.81 10.50 -46.76
N ALA A 783 37.54 10.26 -46.41
CA ALA A 783 36.84 9.06 -46.87
C ALA A 783 36.57 9.08 -48.38
N ALA A 784 36.31 10.27 -48.94
CA ALA A 784 36.16 10.45 -50.38
C ALA A 784 37.48 10.25 -51.15
N ALA A 785 38.63 10.57 -50.56
CA ALA A 785 39.94 10.34 -51.15
C ALA A 785 40.39 8.87 -51.08
N LEU A 786 39.85 8.10 -50.11
CA LEU A 786 40.12 6.67 -49.95
C LEU A 786 39.28 5.79 -50.90
N ASN A 787 38.06 6.24 -51.22
CA ASN A 787 37.20 5.63 -52.24
C ASN A 787 37.73 5.91 -53.67
#